data_AF-A0A1B3JG89-F1
#
_entry.id   AF-A0A1B3JG89-F1
#
_cell.length_a   1.000
_cell.length_b   1.000
_cell.length_c   1.000
_cell.angle_alpha   90.00
_cell.angle_beta   90.00
_cell.angle_gamma   90.00
#
_symmetry.space_group_name_H-M   'P 1'
#
loop_
_entity.id
_entity.type
_entity.pdbx_description
1 polymer ?
#
loop_
_entity_poly.entity_id
_entity_poly.type
_entity_poly.pdbx_seq_one_letter_code
_entity_poly.pdbx_strand_id
1 'polypeptide(L)'
;MPKLKIAYSPAVTQYFLTKRDMVEIKQTDFTDVAAIVLSSSDIDQFIDSIKETEFNIPVFVVQTAEQPLSPEFYDSVYHIQDFNGYDIQLYSRQIETAAKLYEEKMLPPFFKMLSEYVEMGNIAFDCPGHQGGQYYRKHPAGRFLYDFYGENIFRSDICNADVKLGDLLIHEGAACDAQKHAAQVFNADKTYFVLNGTSSANKVALNAILAPGDLVLFDRNNHKSNHHGALVQAGATPIYLETARNPFGFIGGIDSHCFEESYLRDLIKEVAPESAEKKRPFRLAVIQLGTYDGTIYNARQVVDKIGHLCDYILFDSAWVGYEQFIPMMKDCSPLLLELNENDPGIIVTQSVHKQQAGFSQASQIHKKDKHIKGQSRYVNHKRFNNAFMLHASTSPFYPLFATLDVNAKIQGSAAGRRLWHDCVKVGIEARKLVLNNCELIRPFIPTTIKGKKWQDYDTEEIATNLEFFKFHPTDTWHKFEGYEDEQYFVDPCKFLLTTPGISLESGEYESFGIPATILANYLRENGIIPEKCDLNSILFLLTPAETLTKMQTLVAQIALFEKHIKQNSSLQDVLPTVYKNNEERYRGYTIRQLCQEMHDLYVSRNVKQLQKDLFRKATLPEYAMNPHDANIELIRNNVELVSLTDIVGKIAAEGALPYPPGVLCVVPGERWSTTAQQYFLALEEGINTLPGFAPEIQGVYLQKDPDGRTRAYGYVLNEH
;
A
#
# COMPACT_ATOMS: atom_id res chain seq x y z
N MET A 1 8.73 -6.88 -29.98
CA MET A 1 8.51 -5.67 -29.15
C MET A 1 8.63 -4.44 -30.04
N PRO A 2 7.76 -3.45 -29.87
CA PRO A 2 7.97 -2.14 -30.49
C PRO A 2 9.30 -1.57 -29.99
N LYS A 3 10.09 -1.01 -30.91
CA LYS A 3 11.34 -0.33 -30.60
C LYS A 3 11.02 1.07 -30.07
N LEU A 4 11.76 1.51 -29.06
CA LEU A 4 11.74 2.89 -28.60
C LEU A 4 12.17 3.83 -29.74
N LYS A 5 11.60 5.04 -29.70
CA LYS A 5 11.77 6.08 -30.70
C LYS A 5 13.13 6.76 -30.59
N ILE A 6 13.47 7.57 -31.60
CA ILE A 6 14.56 8.55 -31.51
C ILE A 6 13.94 9.94 -31.42
N ALA A 7 14.28 10.69 -30.37
CA ALA A 7 13.90 12.09 -30.28
C ALA A 7 14.91 12.96 -31.01
N TYR A 8 14.45 13.98 -31.74
CA TYR A 8 15.35 14.77 -32.59
C TYR A 8 14.99 16.26 -32.67
N SER A 9 16.02 17.08 -32.91
CA SER A 9 15.87 18.46 -33.38
C SER A 9 15.52 18.48 -34.87
N PRO A 10 14.53 19.27 -35.35
CA PRO A 10 14.17 19.31 -36.77
C PRO A 10 15.36 19.57 -37.72
N ALA A 11 16.32 20.39 -37.29
CA ALA A 11 17.52 20.74 -38.04
C ALA A 11 18.48 19.55 -38.28
N VAL A 12 18.35 18.44 -37.55
CA VAL A 12 19.29 17.32 -37.64
C VAL A 12 18.82 16.13 -38.49
N THR A 13 17.59 16.19 -39.00
CA THR A 13 16.95 15.07 -39.74
C THR A 13 17.75 14.54 -40.92
N GLN A 14 18.56 15.40 -41.55
CA GLN A 14 19.36 15.05 -42.72
C GLN A 14 20.72 14.41 -42.39
N TYR A 15 21.13 14.36 -41.10
CA TYR A 15 22.47 13.92 -40.71
C TYR A 15 22.53 12.49 -40.15
N PHE A 16 21.40 11.80 -40.04
CA PHE A 16 21.36 10.39 -39.66
C PHE A 16 20.17 9.67 -40.31
N LEU A 17 20.24 8.34 -40.34
CA LEU A 17 19.20 7.44 -40.82
C LEU A 17 18.85 6.44 -39.72
N THR A 18 17.56 6.17 -39.54
CA THR A 18 17.09 5.17 -38.58
C THR A 18 15.90 4.41 -39.15
N LYS A 19 15.68 3.19 -38.65
CA LYS A 19 14.44 2.43 -38.90
C LYS A 19 13.45 2.54 -37.74
N ARG A 20 13.79 3.28 -36.68
CA ARG A 20 12.93 3.55 -35.53
C ARG A 20 12.00 4.70 -35.88
N ASP A 21 10.84 4.73 -35.24
CA ASP A 21 9.98 5.90 -35.29
C ASP A 21 10.71 7.10 -34.66
N MET A 22 10.45 8.28 -35.20
CA MET A 22 11.07 9.52 -34.74
C MET A 22 10.02 10.45 -34.13
N VAL A 23 10.41 11.18 -33.10
CA VAL A 23 9.57 12.18 -32.43
C VAL A 23 10.33 13.49 -32.27
N GLU A 24 9.68 14.62 -32.54
CA GLU A 24 10.33 15.91 -32.30
C GLU A 24 10.62 16.11 -30.81
N ILE A 25 11.77 16.68 -30.48
CA ILE A 25 12.21 16.87 -29.08
C ILE A 25 11.20 17.64 -28.22
N LYS A 26 10.41 18.54 -28.83
CA LYS A 26 9.38 19.34 -28.14
C LYS A 26 8.07 18.58 -27.90
N GLN A 27 7.90 17.39 -28.45
CA GLN A 27 6.65 16.63 -28.46
C GLN A 27 6.76 15.30 -27.69
N THR A 28 7.76 15.16 -26.83
CA THR A 28 8.01 13.93 -26.07
C THR A 28 8.19 14.23 -24.57
N ASP A 29 7.79 13.28 -23.73
CA ASP A 29 8.11 13.24 -22.30
C ASP A 29 9.33 12.34 -22.01
N PHE A 30 10.01 11.90 -23.07
CA PHE A 30 11.19 11.03 -23.08
C PHE A 30 10.97 9.57 -22.65
N THR A 31 9.76 9.18 -22.26
CA THR A 31 9.50 7.83 -21.73
C THR A 31 9.55 6.73 -22.82
N ASP A 32 9.31 7.11 -24.08
CA ASP A 32 9.33 6.22 -25.24
C ASP A 32 10.56 6.42 -26.15
N VAL A 33 11.62 7.06 -25.63
CA VAL A 33 12.82 7.47 -26.37
C VAL A 33 14.04 6.64 -25.97
N ALA A 34 14.77 6.14 -26.96
CA ALA A 34 15.98 5.33 -26.78
C ALA A 34 17.29 6.11 -26.96
N ALA A 35 17.24 7.19 -27.74
CA ALA A 35 18.34 8.09 -28.02
C ALA A 35 17.80 9.45 -28.43
N ILE A 36 18.58 10.50 -28.14
CA ILE A 36 18.23 11.88 -28.46
C ILE A 36 19.29 12.42 -29.44
N VAL A 37 18.89 13.10 -30.51
CA VAL A 37 19.81 13.74 -31.47
C VAL A 37 19.47 15.22 -31.57
N LEU A 38 20.31 16.08 -30.99
CA LEU A 38 20.14 17.53 -30.97
C LEU A 38 21.05 18.23 -31.97
N SER A 39 20.65 19.40 -32.42
CA SER A 39 21.57 20.33 -33.07
C SER A 39 22.41 21.03 -31.99
N SER A 40 23.65 21.42 -32.32
CA SER A 40 24.48 22.22 -31.40
C SER A 40 23.82 23.55 -31.01
N SER A 41 22.86 24.04 -31.80
CA SER A 41 22.10 25.26 -31.52
C SER A 41 20.90 25.04 -30.57
N ASP A 42 20.44 23.80 -30.42
CA ASP A 42 19.27 23.46 -29.59
C ASP A 42 19.66 22.89 -28.23
N ILE A 43 20.92 22.49 -28.03
CA ILE A 43 21.35 21.79 -26.81
C ILE A 43 21.08 22.59 -25.54
N ASP A 44 21.40 23.89 -25.54
CA ASP A 44 21.18 24.80 -24.42
C ASP A 44 19.71 24.85 -23.99
N GLN A 45 18.78 24.63 -24.94
CA GLN A 45 17.35 24.66 -24.67
C GLN A 45 16.85 23.38 -23.98
N PHE A 46 17.45 22.21 -24.26
CA PHE A 46 16.87 20.91 -23.89
C PHE A 46 17.71 20.08 -22.93
N ILE A 47 19.01 20.35 -22.80
CA ILE A 47 19.89 19.45 -22.05
C ILE A 47 19.52 19.37 -20.56
N ASP A 48 19.09 20.47 -19.97
CA ASP A 48 18.70 20.50 -18.55
C ASP A 48 17.40 19.72 -18.32
N SER A 49 16.38 19.90 -19.16
CA SER A 49 15.13 19.12 -19.04
C SER A 49 15.34 17.63 -19.30
N ILE A 50 16.30 17.26 -20.17
CA ILE A 50 16.71 15.86 -20.36
C ILE A 50 17.38 15.31 -19.11
N LYS A 51 18.30 16.07 -18.49
CA LYS A 51 18.98 15.65 -17.24
C LYS A 51 18.00 15.50 -16.09
N GLU A 52 17.05 16.44 -15.95
CA GLU A 52 15.97 16.39 -14.97
C GLU A 52 15.12 15.12 -15.10
N THR A 53 15.14 14.42 -16.24
CA THR A 53 14.47 13.11 -16.38
C THR A 53 15.10 12.01 -15.52
N GLU A 54 16.41 12.09 -15.26
CA GLU A 54 17.21 11.03 -14.65
C GLU A 54 17.12 9.67 -15.39
N PHE A 55 16.60 9.65 -16.62
CA PHE A 55 16.51 8.45 -17.45
C PHE A 55 17.86 8.05 -18.05
N ASN A 56 18.82 8.99 -18.11
CA ASN A 56 20.16 8.78 -18.67
C ASN A 56 20.12 8.29 -20.13
N ILE A 57 19.25 8.91 -20.94
CA ILE A 57 19.13 8.64 -22.38
C ILE A 57 20.39 9.16 -23.09
N PRO A 58 21.01 8.38 -24.00
CA PRO A 58 22.19 8.83 -24.73
C PRO A 58 21.85 10.02 -25.66
N VAL A 59 22.49 11.17 -25.39
CA VAL A 59 22.33 12.40 -26.18
C VAL A 59 23.45 12.51 -27.21
N PHE A 60 23.08 12.63 -28.48
CA PHE A 60 23.97 12.91 -29.60
C PHE A 60 23.80 14.37 -30.01
N VAL A 61 24.90 15.04 -30.35
CA VAL A 61 24.87 16.42 -30.79
C VAL A 61 25.49 16.52 -32.17
N VAL A 62 24.72 17.00 -33.14
CA VAL A 62 25.21 17.33 -34.47
C VAL A 62 25.71 18.77 -34.46
N GLN A 63 26.98 18.96 -34.78
CA GLN A 63 27.66 20.24 -34.81
C GLN A 63 27.18 21.06 -36.02
N THR A 64 26.04 21.73 -35.91
CA THR A 64 25.45 22.53 -37.00
C THR A 64 25.95 23.98 -37.00
N ALA A 65 26.57 24.44 -35.90
CA ALA A 65 27.14 25.77 -35.77
C ALA A 65 28.66 25.77 -36.07
N GLU A 66 29.20 26.89 -36.54
CA GLU A 66 30.63 27.05 -36.79
C GLU A 66 31.48 27.02 -35.51
N GLN A 67 30.89 27.40 -34.37
CA GLN A 67 31.58 27.38 -33.08
C GLN A 67 31.51 26.00 -32.41
N PRO A 68 32.60 25.49 -31.83
CA PRO A 68 32.62 24.19 -31.18
C PRO A 68 31.64 24.16 -29.99
N LEU A 69 31.10 22.98 -29.70
CA LEU A 69 30.25 22.77 -28.53
C LEU A 69 30.97 23.18 -27.24
N SER A 70 30.25 23.95 -26.40
CA SER A 70 30.75 24.42 -25.11
C SER A 70 31.19 23.23 -24.21
N PRO A 71 32.36 23.33 -23.54
CA PRO A 71 32.85 22.26 -22.65
C PRO A 71 31.90 21.88 -21.52
N GLU A 72 30.97 22.76 -21.13
CA GLU A 72 29.99 22.50 -20.07
C GLU A 72 29.01 21.35 -20.41
N PHE A 73 28.88 21.00 -21.69
CA PHE A 73 28.00 19.92 -22.14
C PHE A 73 28.69 18.56 -22.26
N TYR A 74 30.01 18.48 -22.16
CA TYR A 74 30.76 17.25 -22.45
C TYR A 74 30.38 16.08 -21.54
N ASP A 75 30.03 16.35 -20.28
CA ASP A 75 29.58 15.31 -19.33
C ASP A 75 28.15 14.82 -19.60
N SER A 76 27.43 15.48 -20.51
CA SER A 76 26.00 15.29 -20.79
C SER A 76 25.72 14.74 -22.18
N VAL A 77 26.76 14.67 -23.01
CA VAL A 77 26.68 14.28 -24.41
C VAL A 77 27.39 12.95 -24.58
N TYR A 78 26.66 12.00 -25.14
CA TYR A 78 27.19 10.68 -25.46
C TYR A 78 28.21 10.78 -26.61
N HIS A 79 27.85 11.43 -27.72
CA HIS A 79 28.73 11.67 -28.87
C HIS A 79 28.44 13.01 -29.55
N ILE A 80 29.50 13.67 -30.02
CA ILE A 80 29.43 14.84 -30.91
C ILE A 80 29.70 14.37 -32.33
N GLN A 81 28.84 14.76 -33.27
CA GLN A 81 28.87 14.37 -34.67
C GLN A 81 29.13 15.59 -35.54
N ASP A 82 29.99 15.42 -36.54
CA ASP A 82 30.22 16.45 -37.55
C ASP A 82 29.03 16.51 -38.53
N PHE A 83 28.74 17.68 -39.09
CA PHE A 83 27.66 17.88 -40.06
C PHE A 83 28.01 17.35 -41.46
N ASN A 84 29.18 16.73 -41.64
CA ASN A 84 29.62 16.23 -42.93
C ASN A 84 28.71 15.07 -43.43
N GLY A 85 28.46 15.05 -44.75
CA GLY A 85 27.55 14.07 -45.36
C GLY A 85 28.18 12.69 -45.61
N TYR A 86 29.48 12.51 -45.38
CA TYR A 86 30.19 11.25 -45.68
C TYR A 86 30.01 10.21 -44.57
N ASP A 87 29.85 10.65 -43.31
CA ASP A 87 29.77 9.78 -42.14
C ASP A 87 28.34 9.46 -41.68
N ILE A 88 27.31 9.84 -42.43
CA ILE A 88 25.89 9.58 -42.10
C ILE A 88 25.66 8.12 -41.71
N GLN A 89 26.25 7.17 -42.45
CA GLN A 89 26.11 5.73 -42.16
C GLN A 89 26.80 5.32 -40.86
N LEU A 90 27.93 5.94 -40.51
CA LEU A 90 28.63 5.70 -39.24
C LEU A 90 27.81 6.24 -38.07
N TYR A 91 27.36 7.50 -38.15
CA TYR A 91 26.55 8.15 -37.13
C TYR A 91 25.23 7.42 -36.89
N SER A 92 24.58 6.97 -37.96
CA SER A 92 23.37 6.14 -37.88
C SER A 92 23.61 4.86 -37.09
N ARG A 93 24.74 4.16 -37.32
CA ARG A 93 25.09 2.94 -36.59
C ARG A 93 25.40 3.21 -35.13
N GLN A 94 26.06 4.32 -34.81
CA GLN A 94 26.35 4.71 -33.43
C GLN A 94 25.06 5.00 -32.65
N ILE A 95 24.14 5.76 -33.24
CA ILE A 95 22.83 6.07 -32.64
C ILE A 95 22.03 4.78 -32.42
N GLU A 96 21.92 3.92 -33.44
CA GLU A 96 21.20 2.64 -33.31
C GLU A 96 21.82 1.71 -32.26
N THR A 97 23.15 1.69 -32.16
CA THR A 97 23.85 0.88 -31.16
C THR A 97 23.57 1.41 -29.76
N ALA A 98 23.67 2.73 -29.54
CA ALA A 98 23.37 3.33 -28.25
C ALA A 98 21.89 3.14 -27.86
N ALA A 99 20.97 3.36 -28.79
CA ALA A 99 19.54 3.11 -28.62
C ALA A 99 19.25 1.67 -28.19
N LYS A 100 19.85 0.69 -28.87
CA LYS A 100 19.70 -0.73 -28.53
C LYS A 100 20.27 -1.05 -27.14
N LEU A 101 21.46 -0.55 -26.83
CA LEU A 101 22.09 -0.75 -25.51
C LEU A 101 21.28 -0.11 -24.38
N TYR A 102 20.65 1.04 -24.65
CA TYR A 102 19.75 1.69 -23.70
C TYR A 102 18.51 0.84 -23.42
N GLU A 103 17.82 0.34 -24.46
CA GLU A 103 16.68 -0.57 -24.31
C GLU A 103 17.04 -1.83 -23.51
N GLU A 104 18.17 -2.47 -23.84
CA GLU A 104 18.64 -3.66 -23.14
C GLU A 104 18.92 -3.40 -21.65
N LYS A 105 19.32 -2.18 -21.28
CA LYS A 105 19.50 -1.78 -19.89
C LYS A 105 18.18 -1.50 -19.17
N MET A 106 17.12 -1.10 -19.87
CA MET A 106 15.83 -0.75 -19.27
C MET A 106 14.94 -1.96 -19.01
N LEU A 107 15.11 -3.04 -19.77
CA LEU A 107 14.34 -4.27 -19.57
C LEU A 107 14.93 -5.10 -18.41
N PRO A 108 14.16 -5.35 -17.33
CA PRO A 108 14.62 -6.20 -16.24
C PRO A 108 14.59 -7.69 -16.62
N PRO A 109 15.28 -8.56 -15.86
CA PRO A 109 15.65 -9.90 -16.32
C PRO A 109 14.50 -10.77 -16.81
N PHE A 110 13.41 -10.85 -16.07
CA PHE A 110 12.27 -11.72 -16.39
C PHE A 110 11.41 -11.11 -17.48
N PHE A 111 11.08 -9.81 -17.39
CA PHE A 111 10.26 -9.16 -18.43
C PHE A 111 10.95 -9.18 -19.79
N LYS A 112 12.28 -8.97 -19.83
CA LYS A 112 13.08 -9.14 -21.04
C LYS A 112 12.90 -10.53 -21.65
N MET A 113 13.09 -11.58 -20.86
CA MET A 113 12.96 -12.95 -21.35
C MET A 113 11.53 -13.28 -21.79
N LEU A 114 10.52 -12.85 -21.04
CA LEU A 114 9.11 -13.06 -21.37
C LEU A 114 8.72 -12.40 -22.69
N SER A 115 9.12 -11.15 -22.88
CA SER A 115 8.83 -10.42 -24.10
C SER A 115 9.60 -10.96 -25.31
N GLU A 116 10.86 -11.38 -25.15
CA GLU A 116 11.58 -12.12 -26.19
C GLU A 116 10.90 -13.46 -26.53
N TYR A 117 10.43 -14.19 -25.52
CA TYR A 117 9.75 -15.48 -25.69
C TYR A 117 8.47 -15.35 -26.52
N VAL A 118 7.64 -14.35 -26.23
CA VAL A 118 6.42 -14.06 -27.01
C VAL A 118 6.72 -13.81 -28.48
N GLU A 119 7.79 -13.08 -28.79
CA GLU A 119 8.20 -12.75 -30.16
C GLU A 119 8.75 -13.95 -30.95
N MET A 120 9.11 -15.06 -30.29
CA MET A 120 9.52 -16.29 -30.97
C MET A 120 8.35 -16.97 -31.71
N GLY A 121 7.10 -16.62 -31.38
CA GLY A 121 5.92 -17.15 -32.06
C GLY A 121 5.77 -18.66 -31.91
N ASN A 122 6.17 -19.20 -30.75
CA ASN A 122 6.12 -20.64 -30.48
C ASN A 122 4.69 -21.20 -30.61
N ILE A 123 4.58 -22.43 -31.08
CA ILE A 123 3.31 -23.14 -31.20
C ILE A 123 3.05 -23.91 -29.90
N ALA A 124 2.18 -23.36 -29.05
CA ALA A 124 1.83 -23.92 -27.75
C ALA A 124 0.90 -25.15 -27.89
N PHE A 125 1.27 -26.25 -27.25
CA PHE A 125 0.45 -27.45 -27.05
C PHE A 125 0.29 -27.82 -25.57
N ASP A 126 0.86 -27.00 -24.70
CA ASP A 126 0.86 -27.07 -23.24
C ASP A 126 -0.27 -26.23 -22.64
N CYS A 127 -0.18 -25.97 -21.33
CA CYS A 127 -1.06 -25.05 -20.62
C CYS A 127 -0.54 -23.60 -20.72
N PRO A 128 -1.41 -22.58 -20.61
CA PRO A 128 -2.86 -22.64 -20.40
C PRO A 128 -3.65 -23.12 -21.64
N GLY A 129 -4.81 -23.75 -21.42
CA GLY A 129 -5.62 -24.37 -22.49
C GLY A 129 -6.16 -23.41 -23.57
N HIS A 130 -6.10 -22.09 -23.36
CA HIS A 130 -6.42 -21.13 -24.42
C HIS A 130 -5.29 -20.95 -25.44
N GLN A 131 -4.07 -21.40 -25.13
CA GLN A 131 -2.89 -21.47 -26.00
C GLN A 131 -2.66 -20.17 -26.78
N GLY A 132 -2.33 -19.10 -26.08
CA GLY A 132 -2.17 -17.77 -26.70
C GLY A 132 -3.49 -17.07 -27.04
N GLY A 133 -4.62 -17.55 -26.51
CA GLY A 133 -5.93 -16.91 -26.63
C GLY A 133 -6.73 -17.39 -27.83
N GLN A 134 -6.22 -18.38 -28.55
CA GLN A 134 -6.87 -18.96 -29.74
C GLN A 134 -8.23 -19.56 -29.41
N TYR A 135 -8.40 -20.13 -28.22
CA TYR A 135 -9.70 -20.66 -27.81
C TYR A 135 -10.74 -19.53 -27.63
N TYR A 136 -10.38 -18.42 -26.97
CA TYR A 136 -11.29 -17.28 -26.78
C TYR A 136 -11.82 -16.74 -28.11
N ARG A 137 -10.98 -16.67 -29.14
CA ARG A 137 -11.35 -16.18 -30.48
C ARG A 137 -12.35 -17.07 -31.22
N LYS A 138 -12.61 -18.29 -30.75
CA LYS A 138 -13.58 -19.23 -31.34
C LYS A 138 -15.00 -19.05 -30.82
N HIS A 139 -15.22 -18.22 -29.80
CA HIS A 139 -16.56 -17.95 -29.25
C HIS A 139 -16.83 -16.43 -29.18
N PRO A 140 -18.02 -15.92 -29.54
CA PRO A 140 -18.30 -14.48 -29.51
C PRO A 140 -18.02 -13.82 -28.16
N ALA A 141 -18.42 -14.47 -27.05
CA ALA A 141 -18.11 -13.98 -25.71
C ALA A 141 -16.59 -13.93 -25.43
N GLY A 142 -15.85 -14.93 -25.89
CA GLY A 142 -14.39 -14.95 -25.74
C GLY A 142 -13.71 -13.92 -26.65
N ARG A 143 -14.30 -13.62 -27.81
CA ARG A 143 -13.78 -12.60 -28.73
C ARG A 143 -13.85 -11.20 -28.13
N PHE A 144 -14.95 -10.85 -27.46
CA PHE A 144 -15.04 -9.60 -26.71
C PHE A 144 -13.93 -9.48 -25.66
N LEU A 145 -13.66 -10.56 -24.90
CA LEU A 145 -12.61 -10.57 -23.89
C LEU A 145 -11.19 -10.48 -24.52
N TYR A 146 -10.95 -11.20 -25.62
CA TYR A 146 -9.66 -11.16 -26.31
C TYR A 146 -9.37 -9.78 -26.90
N ASP A 147 -10.34 -9.17 -27.57
CA ASP A 147 -10.17 -7.85 -28.18
C ASP A 147 -10.10 -6.74 -27.12
N PHE A 148 -10.76 -6.91 -25.97
CA PHE A 148 -10.71 -5.94 -24.86
C PHE A 148 -9.31 -5.85 -24.23
N TYR A 149 -8.68 -6.98 -23.91
CA TYR A 149 -7.34 -6.97 -23.30
C TYR A 149 -6.20 -6.90 -24.32
N GLY A 150 -6.44 -7.37 -25.55
CA GLY A 150 -5.42 -7.48 -26.59
C GLY A 150 -4.59 -8.77 -26.51
N GLU A 151 -3.88 -9.08 -27.61
CA GLU A 151 -3.20 -10.36 -27.79
C GLU A 151 -2.10 -10.65 -26.75
N ASN A 152 -1.31 -9.64 -26.38
CA ASN A 152 -0.09 -9.85 -25.60
C ASN A 152 -0.35 -10.43 -24.21
N ILE A 153 -1.48 -10.12 -23.57
CA ILE A 153 -1.79 -10.71 -22.25
C ILE A 153 -1.96 -12.22 -22.34
N PHE A 154 -2.58 -12.72 -23.42
CA PHE A 154 -2.81 -14.15 -23.61
C PHE A 154 -1.57 -14.87 -24.14
N ARG A 155 -0.72 -14.19 -24.91
CA ARG A 155 0.54 -14.75 -25.40
C ARG A 155 1.61 -14.87 -24.33
N SER A 156 1.56 -13.98 -23.34
CA SER A 156 2.46 -14.01 -22.18
C SER A 156 1.90 -14.82 -21.01
N ASP A 157 0.68 -15.36 -21.11
CA ASP A 157 0.13 -16.34 -20.18
C ASP A 157 0.59 -17.75 -20.59
N ILE A 158 1.63 -18.22 -19.93
CA ILE A 158 2.45 -19.39 -20.26
C ILE A 158 2.73 -20.20 -18.98
N CYS A 159 3.39 -21.36 -19.08
CA CYS A 159 3.56 -22.26 -17.94
C CYS A 159 4.99 -22.77 -17.76
N ASN A 160 5.16 -23.71 -16.82
CA ASN A 160 6.43 -24.32 -16.48
C ASN A 160 7.05 -25.16 -17.62
N ALA A 161 6.27 -25.52 -18.65
CA ALA A 161 6.80 -26.19 -19.85
C ALA A 161 7.66 -25.23 -20.71
N ASP A 162 7.48 -23.92 -20.56
CA ASP A 162 8.25 -22.88 -21.24
C ASP A 162 9.60 -22.63 -20.52
N VAL A 163 10.45 -23.66 -20.48
CA VAL A 163 11.68 -23.74 -19.68
C VAL A 163 12.67 -22.59 -19.87
N LYS A 164 12.55 -21.81 -20.95
CA LYS A 164 13.43 -20.67 -21.25
C LYS A 164 13.30 -19.53 -20.23
N LEU A 165 12.16 -19.43 -19.55
CA LEU A 165 11.96 -18.44 -18.46
C LEU A 165 12.50 -18.91 -17.10
N GLY A 166 12.90 -20.18 -17.00
CA GLY A 166 13.28 -20.81 -15.75
C GLY A 166 12.08 -21.29 -14.94
N ASP A 167 12.26 -21.37 -13.63
CA ASP A 167 11.26 -21.92 -12.70
C ASP A 167 10.97 -20.92 -11.58
N LEU A 168 9.71 -20.52 -11.44
CA LEU A 168 9.25 -19.52 -10.47
C LEU A 168 9.14 -20.06 -9.04
N LEU A 169 9.06 -21.39 -8.87
CA LEU A 169 8.79 -22.07 -7.61
C LEU A 169 10.06 -22.50 -6.89
N ILE A 170 11.04 -23.02 -7.65
CA ILE A 170 12.37 -23.35 -7.13
C ILE A 170 13.42 -22.29 -7.45
N HIS A 171 13.01 -21.20 -8.10
CA HIS A 171 13.78 -19.97 -8.34
C HIS A 171 15.02 -20.24 -9.21
N GLU A 172 14.79 -20.61 -10.47
CA GLU A 172 15.82 -20.85 -11.47
C GLU A 172 15.66 -19.94 -12.70
N GLY A 173 16.72 -19.77 -13.48
CA GLY A 173 16.72 -18.96 -14.70
C GLY A 173 16.31 -17.49 -14.48
N ALA A 174 15.56 -16.94 -15.43
CA ALA A 174 15.19 -15.52 -15.43
C ALA A 174 14.33 -15.13 -14.20
N ALA A 175 13.54 -16.06 -13.68
CA ALA A 175 12.76 -15.85 -12.45
C ALA A 175 13.66 -15.59 -11.23
N CYS A 176 14.73 -16.38 -11.08
CA CYS A 176 15.72 -16.19 -10.03
C CYS A 176 16.44 -14.84 -10.16
N ASP A 177 16.81 -14.48 -11.38
CA ASP A 177 17.57 -13.26 -11.65
C ASP A 177 16.74 -12.00 -11.39
N ALA A 178 15.45 -12.00 -11.71
CA ALA A 178 14.51 -10.94 -11.33
C ALA A 178 14.39 -10.77 -9.81
N GLN A 179 14.28 -11.88 -9.07
CA GLN A 179 14.22 -11.84 -7.61
C GLN A 179 15.53 -11.37 -6.98
N LYS A 180 16.69 -11.75 -7.53
CA LYS A 180 18.01 -11.23 -7.10
C LYS A 180 18.14 -9.74 -7.38
N HIS A 181 17.70 -9.29 -8.55
CA HIS A 181 17.66 -7.87 -8.90
C HIS A 181 16.78 -7.09 -7.91
N ALA A 182 15.58 -7.59 -7.61
CA ALA A 182 14.72 -6.99 -6.58
C ALA A 182 15.39 -7.00 -5.20
N ALA A 183 16.07 -8.09 -4.80
CA ALA A 183 16.80 -8.14 -3.53
C ALA A 183 17.90 -7.06 -3.44
N GLN A 184 18.61 -6.78 -4.54
CA GLN A 184 19.60 -5.70 -4.60
C GLN A 184 18.94 -4.33 -4.47
N VAL A 185 17.84 -4.08 -5.19
CA VAL A 185 17.09 -2.81 -5.17
C VAL A 185 16.56 -2.51 -3.76
N PHE A 186 15.96 -3.51 -3.11
CA PHE A 186 15.35 -3.38 -1.79
C PHE A 186 16.32 -3.67 -0.63
N ASN A 187 17.63 -3.77 -0.88
CA ASN A 187 18.65 -4.04 0.14
C ASN A 187 18.37 -5.26 1.06
N ALA A 188 17.91 -6.36 0.46
CA ALA A 188 17.57 -7.61 1.13
C ALA A 188 18.54 -8.74 0.76
N ASP A 189 18.69 -9.76 1.61
CA ASP A 189 19.49 -10.95 1.27
C ASP A 189 18.79 -11.81 0.22
N LYS A 190 17.46 -11.89 0.28
CA LYS A 190 16.60 -12.58 -0.69
C LYS A 190 15.26 -11.86 -0.82
N THR A 191 14.71 -11.89 -2.02
CA THR A 191 13.33 -11.48 -2.31
C THR A 191 12.57 -12.65 -2.90
N TYR A 192 11.32 -12.87 -2.46
CA TYR A 192 10.38 -13.82 -3.07
C TYR A 192 9.24 -13.04 -3.69
N PHE A 193 8.86 -13.41 -4.91
CA PHE A 193 7.69 -12.86 -5.60
C PHE A 193 6.46 -13.69 -5.27
N VAL A 194 5.42 -13.06 -4.75
CA VAL A 194 4.18 -13.70 -4.32
C VAL A 194 3.02 -13.15 -5.12
N LEU A 195 2.29 -14.03 -5.81
CA LEU A 195 1.28 -13.68 -6.81
C LEU A 195 -0.17 -13.78 -6.29
N ASN A 196 -0.35 -13.98 -4.98
CA ASN A 196 -1.65 -14.11 -4.31
C ASN A 196 -1.81 -13.06 -3.21
N GLY A 197 -1.19 -11.88 -3.41
CA GLY A 197 -1.20 -10.74 -2.52
C GLY A 197 -0.42 -10.95 -1.21
N THR A 198 -0.22 -9.85 -0.49
CA THR A 198 0.47 -9.85 0.81
C THR A 198 -0.24 -10.70 1.86
N SER A 199 -1.55 -10.93 1.68
CA SER A 199 -2.30 -11.93 2.46
C SER A 199 -1.65 -13.31 2.44
N SER A 200 -1.10 -13.74 1.30
CA SER A 200 -0.38 -15.00 1.17
C SER A 200 1.10 -14.84 1.56
N ALA A 201 1.71 -13.70 1.25
CA ALA A 201 3.10 -13.40 1.64
C ALA A 201 3.30 -13.46 3.16
N ASN A 202 2.37 -12.89 3.92
CA ASN A 202 2.32 -12.97 5.37
C ASN A 202 2.23 -14.43 5.83
N LYS A 203 1.30 -15.23 5.29
CA LYS A 203 1.18 -16.65 5.65
C LYS A 203 2.46 -17.43 5.34
N VAL A 204 3.15 -17.15 4.24
CA VAL A 204 4.45 -17.76 3.94
C VAL A 204 5.47 -17.43 5.02
N ALA A 205 5.63 -16.15 5.38
CA ALA A 205 6.57 -15.73 6.41
C ALA A 205 6.24 -16.33 7.78
N LEU A 206 4.97 -16.29 8.17
CA LEU A 206 4.48 -16.77 9.46
C LEU A 206 4.63 -18.29 9.59
N ASN A 207 4.15 -19.07 8.62
CA ASN A 207 4.26 -20.53 8.64
C ASN A 207 5.70 -21.05 8.41
N ALA A 208 6.62 -20.20 7.93
CA ALA A 208 8.05 -20.55 7.85
C ALA A 208 8.76 -20.46 9.21
N ILE A 209 8.26 -19.62 10.11
CA ILE A 209 8.95 -19.19 11.33
C ILE A 209 8.29 -19.76 12.59
N LEU A 210 6.96 -19.76 12.65
CA LEU A 210 6.15 -20.11 13.80
C LEU A 210 5.70 -21.58 13.78
N ALA A 211 5.52 -22.13 14.98
CA ALA A 211 4.92 -23.43 15.24
C ALA A 211 4.01 -23.36 16.49
N PRO A 212 3.17 -24.39 16.73
CA PRO A 212 2.35 -24.44 17.94
C PRO A 212 3.21 -24.34 19.21
N GLY A 213 2.78 -23.49 20.15
CA GLY A 213 3.50 -23.22 21.40
C GLY A 213 4.55 -22.10 21.32
N ASP A 214 4.88 -21.59 20.13
CA ASP A 214 5.69 -20.38 20.01
C ASP A 214 4.91 -19.15 20.48
N LEU A 215 5.61 -18.22 21.13
CA LEU A 215 5.08 -16.89 21.42
C LEU A 215 5.30 -15.94 20.24
N VAL A 216 4.25 -15.23 19.85
CA VAL A 216 4.31 -14.16 18.84
C VAL A 216 3.94 -12.83 19.47
N LEU A 217 4.86 -11.85 19.41
CA LEU A 217 4.57 -10.48 19.84
C LEU A 217 3.74 -9.81 18.74
N PHE A 218 2.52 -9.39 19.08
CA PHE A 218 1.48 -9.20 18.09
C PHE A 218 0.85 -7.82 18.17
N ASP A 219 1.16 -6.96 17.20
CA ASP A 219 0.49 -5.67 17.00
C ASP A 219 -1.02 -5.90 16.82
N ARG A 220 -1.88 -5.26 17.65
CA ARG A 220 -3.33 -5.40 17.55
C ARG A 220 -3.92 -4.77 16.28
N ASN A 221 -3.15 -3.94 15.57
CA ASN A 221 -3.52 -3.42 14.25
C ASN A 221 -3.32 -4.42 13.10
N ASN A 222 -2.69 -5.57 13.35
CA ASN A 222 -2.33 -6.52 12.31
C ASN A 222 -3.54 -6.88 11.42
N HIS A 223 -3.30 -6.88 10.11
CA HIS A 223 -4.31 -7.29 9.14
C HIS A 223 -4.76 -8.73 9.39
N LYS A 224 -5.99 -9.11 8.98
CA LYS A 224 -6.53 -10.47 9.18
C LYS A 224 -5.62 -11.61 8.68
N SER A 225 -4.76 -11.37 7.68
CA SER A 225 -3.74 -12.34 7.25
C SER A 225 -2.69 -12.64 8.32
N ASN A 226 -2.26 -11.61 9.07
CA ASN A 226 -1.77 -11.63 10.46
C ASN A 226 -2.24 -12.84 11.26
N HIS A 227 -3.52 -12.73 11.63
CA HIS A 227 -4.20 -13.65 12.52
C HIS A 227 -4.36 -15.04 11.88
N HIS A 228 -4.71 -15.09 10.60
CA HIS A 228 -4.86 -16.36 9.89
C HIS A 228 -3.53 -17.14 9.83
N GLY A 229 -2.43 -16.50 9.48
CA GLY A 229 -1.13 -17.17 9.33
C GLY A 229 -0.49 -17.52 10.66
N ALA A 230 -0.42 -16.56 11.59
CA ALA A 230 0.29 -16.74 12.86
C ALA A 230 -0.50 -17.58 13.86
N LEU A 231 -1.80 -17.27 14.01
CA LEU A 231 -2.59 -17.79 15.12
C LEU A 231 -3.43 -18.98 14.67
N VAL A 232 -4.19 -18.84 13.58
CA VAL A 232 -5.09 -19.91 13.11
C VAL A 232 -4.34 -21.05 12.43
N GLN A 233 -3.37 -20.76 11.56
CA GLN A 233 -2.62 -21.79 10.83
C GLN A 233 -1.45 -22.35 11.64
N ALA A 234 -0.56 -21.47 12.12
CA ALA A 234 0.64 -21.91 12.85
C ALA A 234 0.38 -22.26 14.33
N GLY A 235 -0.75 -21.86 14.91
CA GLY A 235 -1.07 -22.15 16.32
C GLY A 235 -0.20 -21.40 17.33
N ALA A 236 0.43 -20.29 16.94
CA ALA A 236 1.23 -19.48 17.84
C ALA A 236 0.35 -18.77 18.87
N THR A 237 0.91 -18.51 20.05
CA THR A 237 0.21 -17.83 21.15
C THR A 237 0.55 -16.33 21.10
N PRO A 238 -0.44 -15.44 20.91
CA PRO A 238 -0.20 -14.01 20.79
C PRO A 238 0.05 -13.36 22.16
N ILE A 239 1.03 -12.46 22.21
CA ILE A 239 1.11 -11.42 23.24
C ILE A 239 0.74 -10.11 22.55
N TYR A 240 -0.49 -9.64 22.79
CA TYR A 240 -1.02 -8.45 22.13
C TYR A 240 -0.40 -7.15 22.64
N LEU A 241 -0.05 -6.27 21.72
CA LEU A 241 0.33 -4.89 22.00
C LEU A 241 -0.88 -3.98 21.77
N GLU A 242 -1.23 -3.17 22.76
CA GLU A 242 -2.28 -2.17 22.60
C GLU A 242 -1.83 -1.03 21.70
N THR A 243 -2.80 -0.41 21.02
CA THR A 243 -2.52 0.56 19.95
C THR A 243 -3.37 1.80 20.12
N ALA A 244 -2.78 2.94 19.78
CA ALA A 244 -3.46 4.22 19.88
C ALA A 244 -4.59 4.34 18.85
N ARG A 245 -5.67 5.01 19.29
CA ARG A 245 -6.75 5.54 18.45
C ARG A 245 -6.99 6.97 18.89
N ASN A 246 -7.06 7.88 17.94
CA ASN A 246 -7.41 9.26 18.22
C ASN A 246 -8.94 9.44 18.10
N PRO A 247 -9.47 10.65 18.41
CA PRO A 247 -10.89 10.94 18.30
C PRO A 247 -11.55 10.66 16.94
N PHE A 248 -10.78 10.69 15.84
CA PHE A 248 -11.29 10.38 14.49
C PHE A 248 -11.38 8.88 14.21
N GLY A 249 -10.95 8.03 15.15
CA GLY A 249 -10.88 6.58 14.99
C GLY A 249 -9.65 6.12 14.18
N PHE A 250 -8.68 7.01 13.92
CA PHE A 250 -7.51 6.67 13.11
C PHE A 250 -6.69 5.55 13.74
N ILE A 251 -6.24 4.64 12.88
CA ILE A 251 -5.29 3.58 13.24
C ILE A 251 -3.92 4.22 13.50
N GLY A 252 -3.64 4.51 14.78
CA GLY A 252 -2.33 4.88 15.27
C GLY A 252 -1.40 3.68 15.45
N GLY A 253 -0.18 3.93 15.89
CA GLY A 253 0.79 2.89 16.22
C GLY A 253 0.63 2.33 17.63
N ILE A 254 1.51 1.41 17.98
CA ILE A 254 1.68 0.84 19.32
C ILE A 254 2.12 1.92 20.31
N ASP A 255 1.57 1.90 21.52
CA ASP A 255 1.97 2.83 22.58
C ASP A 255 3.47 2.65 22.94
N SER A 256 4.16 3.75 23.26
CA SER A 256 5.58 3.74 23.64
C SER A 256 5.94 2.75 24.75
N HIS A 257 5.14 2.69 25.82
CA HIS A 257 5.37 1.78 26.96
C HIS A 257 5.28 0.30 26.55
N CYS A 258 4.58 -0.04 25.47
CA CYS A 258 4.50 -1.41 24.95
C CYS A 258 5.84 -1.90 24.37
N PHE A 259 6.81 -1.02 24.18
CA PHE A 259 8.18 -1.36 23.80
C PHE A 259 9.13 -1.48 25.01
N GLU A 260 8.64 -1.35 26.24
CA GLU A 260 9.44 -1.57 27.44
C GLU A 260 9.53 -3.06 27.77
N GLU A 261 10.76 -3.55 27.96
CA GLU A 261 11.00 -4.97 28.24
C GLU A 261 10.29 -5.46 29.52
N SER A 262 10.24 -4.64 30.57
CA SER A 262 9.52 -4.98 31.81
C SER A 262 8.05 -5.25 31.56
N TYR A 263 7.39 -4.36 30.82
CA TYR A 263 5.98 -4.51 30.46
C TYR A 263 5.74 -5.77 29.63
N LEU A 264 6.58 -6.02 28.61
CA LEU A 264 6.49 -7.23 27.79
C LEU A 264 6.66 -8.52 28.61
N ARG A 265 7.60 -8.53 29.56
CA ARG A 265 7.80 -9.69 30.44
C ARG A 265 6.62 -9.91 31.37
N ASP A 266 5.96 -8.86 31.84
CA ASP A 266 4.75 -8.99 32.66
C ASP A 266 3.57 -9.53 31.84
N LEU A 267 3.38 -9.07 30.60
CA LEU A 267 2.40 -9.67 29.69
C LEU A 267 2.69 -11.16 29.41
N ILE A 268 3.96 -11.55 29.26
CA ILE A 268 4.32 -12.97 29.10
C ILE A 268 3.96 -13.77 30.35
N LYS A 269 4.14 -13.23 31.56
CA LYS A 269 3.78 -13.95 32.81
C LYS A 269 2.30 -14.27 32.90
N GLU A 270 1.44 -13.44 32.33
CA GLU A 270 -0.02 -13.67 32.29
C GLU A 270 -0.39 -14.86 31.40
N VAL A 271 0.37 -15.12 30.33
CA VAL A 271 -0.02 -16.06 29.27
C VAL A 271 0.84 -17.32 29.23
N ALA A 272 2.15 -17.18 29.44
CA ALA A 272 3.16 -18.23 29.29
C ALA A 272 4.34 -17.99 30.27
N PRO A 273 4.12 -18.13 31.60
CA PRO A 273 5.09 -17.76 32.63
C PRO A 273 6.43 -18.48 32.51
N GLU A 274 6.45 -19.71 32.00
CA GLU A 274 7.66 -20.49 31.74
C GLU A 274 8.56 -19.88 30.65
N SER A 275 8.04 -18.95 29.87
CA SER A 275 8.77 -18.24 28.82
C SER A 275 9.25 -16.85 29.24
N ALA A 276 8.78 -16.31 30.37
CA ALA A 276 9.03 -14.93 30.80
C ALA A 276 10.52 -14.62 31.06
N GLU A 277 11.30 -15.61 31.51
CA GLU A 277 12.73 -15.46 31.83
C GLU A 277 13.66 -15.83 30.66
N LYS A 278 13.11 -16.23 29.50
CA LYS A 278 13.92 -16.49 28.31
C LYS A 278 14.57 -15.20 27.85
N LYS A 279 15.82 -15.28 27.38
CA LYS A 279 16.52 -14.16 26.75
C LYS A 279 15.75 -13.63 25.52
N ARG A 280 15.21 -14.56 24.72
CA ARG A 280 14.43 -14.32 23.51
C ARG A 280 13.11 -15.07 23.61
N PRO A 281 12.10 -14.52 24.32
CA PRO A 281 10.84 -15.23 24.54
C PRO A 281 10.00 -15.35 23.27
N PHE A 282 10.14 -14.41 22.33
CA PHE A 282 9.33 -14.37 21.12
C PHE A 282 10.04 -15.04 19.94
N ARG A 283 9.34 -15.96 19.28
CA ARG A 283 9.82 -16.54 18.02
C ARG A 283 9.72 -15.54 16.87
N LEU A 284 8.70 -14.68 16.92
CA LEU A 284 8.46 -13.63 15.93
C LEU A 284 7.74 -12.45 16.60
N ALA A 285 8.11 -11.22 16.25
CA ALA A 285 7.23 -10.07 16.39
C ALA A 285 6.61 -9.72 15.04
N VAL A 286 5.33 -9.36 15.01
CA VAL A 286 4.63 -8.93 13.79
C VAL A 286 4.12 -7.51 14.02
N ILE A 287 4.74 -6.55 13.32
CA ILE A 287 4.49 -5.12 13.45
C ILE A 287 4.02 -4.56 12.12
N GLN A 288 2.95 -3.77 12.12
CA GLN A 288 2.48 -3.10 10.91
C GLN A 288 3.26 -1.80 10.68
N LEU A 289 4.27 -1.82 9.80
CA LEU A 289 5.23 -0.72 9.64
C LEU A 289 4.57 0.63 9.28
N GLY A 290 3.53 0.58 8.46
CA GLY A 290 2.72 1.74 8.11
C GLY A 290 1.25 1.38 8.23
N THR A 291 0.50 2.14 9.03
CA THR A 291 -0.94 1.93 9.19
C THR A 291 -1.69 2.44 7.97
N TYR A 292 -2.94 1.99 7.82
CA TYR A 292 -3.79 2.43 6.72
C TYR A 292 -4.02 3.94 6.75
N ASP A 293 -4.16 4.54 7.94
CA ASP A 293 -4.41 5.98 8.11
C ASP A 293 -3.11 6.81 8.17
N GLY A 294 -1.96 6.24 7.80
CA GLY A 294 -0.74 7.00 7.56
C GLY A 294 0.07 7.32 8.80
N THR A 295 0.01 6.49 9.83
CA THR A 295 1.05 6.48 10.88
C THR A 295 2.17 5.54 10.44
N ILE A 296 3.41 6.04 10.30
CA ILE A 296 4.58 5.22 9.99
C ILE A 296 5.49 5.12 11.21
N TYR A 297 5.94 3.90 11.50
CA TYR A 297 6.89 3.60 12.59
C TYR A 297 8.32 3.97 12.20
N ASN A 298 9.12 4.35 13.21
CA ASN A 298 10.57 4.33 13.13
C ASN A 298 11.10 2.89 13.31
N ALA A 299 11.42 2.20 12.21
CA ALA A 299 11.88 0.81 12.26
C ALA A 299 13.18 0.63 13.06
N ARG A 300 14.11 1.60 13.01
CA ARG A 300 15.34 1.59 13.84
C ARG A 300 14.97 1.52 15.32
N GLN A 301 14.08 2.40 15.78
CA GLN A 301 13.64 2.43 17.17
C GLN A 301 12.99 1.12 17.61
N VAL A 302 12.15 0.51 16.76
CA VAL A 302 11.51 -0.80 17.06
C VAL A 302 12.57 -1.89 17.25
N VAL A 303 13.53 -2.00 16.31
CA VAL A 303 14.60 -3.01 16.41
C VAL A 303 15.45 -2.79 17.66
N ASP A 304 15.78 -1.54 17.98
CA ASP A 304 16.61 -1.21 19.13
C ASP A 304 15.89 -1.48 20.47
N LYS A 305 14.57 -1.22 20.56
CA LYS A 305 13.79 -1.42 21.81
C LYS A 305 13.40 -2.88 22.06
N ILE A 306 13.04 -3.66 21.03
CA ILE A 306 12.49 -5.02 21.22
C ILE A 306 13.24 -6.14 20.47
N GLY A 307 14.20 -5.81 19.60
CA GLY A 307 14.86 -6.79 18.73
C GLY A 307 15.63 -7.88 19.47
N HIS A 308 16.18 -7.57 20.64
CA HIS A 308 16.90 -8.54 21.48
C HIS A 308 15.98 -9.59 22.10
N LEU A 309 14.66 -9.37 22.14
CA LEU A 309 13.65 -10.30 22.66
C LEU A 309 13.07 -11.25 21.59
N CYS A 310 13.26 -10.95 20.30
CA CYS A 310 12.51 -11.58 19.20
C CYS A 310 13.42 -12.26 18.19
N ASP A 311 13.32 -13.58 17.96
CA ASP A 311 14.19 -14.26 16.99
C ASP A 311 14.14 -13.63 15.60
N TYR A 312 12.93 -13.27 15.17
CA TYR A 312 12.64 -12.52 13.95
C TYR A 312 11.68 -11.35 14.25
N ILE A 313 11.70 -10.34 13.39
CA ILE A 313 10.63 -9.34 13.28
C ILE A 313 10.11 -9.35 11.84
N LEU A 314 8.79 -9.50 11.69
CA LEU A 314 8.06 -9.29 10.45
C LEU A 314 7.47 -7.88 10.48
N PHE A 315 7.95 -7.03 9.59
CA PHE A 315 7.31 -5.76 9.27
C PHE A 315 6.31 -5.99 8.14
N ASP A 316 5.01 -5.98 8.46
CA ASP A 316 3.96 -5.92 7.46
C ASP A 316 3.91 -4.49 6.91
N SER A 317 4.53 -4.31 5.74
CA SER A 317 4.71 -3.04 5.07
C SER A 317 3.80 -2.93 3.85
N ALA A 318 2.64 -3.61 3.85
CA ALA A 318 1.73 -3.61 2.71
C ALA A 318 1.27 -2.21 2.27
N TRP A 319 1.17 -1.26 3.19
CA TRP A 319 0.75 0.12 2.92
C TRP A 319 1.91 1.09 2.61
N VAL A 320 3.15 0.59 2.59
CA VAL A 320 4.37 1.38 2.32
C VAL A 320 5.30 0.55 1.43
N GLY A 321 6.62 0.77 1.50
CA GLY A 321 7.66 0.19 0.64
C GLY A 321 8.39 1.25 -0.16
N TYR A 322 7.86 2.46 -0.24
CA TYR A 322 8.50 3.63 -0.86
C TYR A 322 9.34 4.46 0.11
N GLU A 323 9.23 4.22 1.41
CA GLU A 323 10.01 4.93 2.44
C GLU A 323 11.52 4.75 2.24
N GLN A 324 11.94 3.61 1.65
CA GLN A 324 13.33 3.36 1.27
C GLN A 324 13.83 4.33 0.19
N PHE A 325 12.96 4.84 -0.67
CA PHE A 325 13.31 5.67 -1.83
C PHE A 325 13.05 7.16 -1.60
N ILE A 326 12.46 7.53 -0.46
CA ILE A 326 12.22 8.92 -0.04
C ILE A 326 13.25 9.30 1.04
N PRO A 327 14.23 10.17 0.76
CA PRO A 327 15.37 10.41 1.66
C PRO A 327 15.00 10.79 3.10
N MET A 328 13.96 11.61 3.30
CA MET A 328 13.53 12.03 4.64
C MET A 328 12.89 10.89 5.46
N MET A 329 12.51 9.77 4.84
CA MET A 329 11.87 8.61 5.48
C MET A 329 12.83 7.43 5.69
N LYS A 330 14.13 7.58 5.37
CA LYS A 330 15.12 6.50 5.37
C LYS A 330 15.15 5.66 6.67
N ASP A 331 15.01 6.30 7.83
CA ASP A 331 15.17 5.66 9.15
C ASP A 331 13.99 4.74 9.49
N CYS A 332 12.93 4.84 8.69
CA CYS A 332 11.71 4.05 8.79
C CYS A 332 11.82 2.76 8.00
N SER A 333 12.80 2.63 7.08
CA SER A 333 12.95 1.44 6.28
C SER A 333 13.74 0.36 7.04
N PRO A 334 13.13 -0.77 7.41
CA PRO A 334 13.82 -1.86 8.11
C PRO A 334 14.92 -2.51 7.24
N LEU A 335 14.83 -2.37 5.91
CA LEU A 335 15.81 -2.93 4.99
C LEU A 335 17.08 -2.07 4.87
N LEU A 336 17.08 -0.82 5.32
CA LEU A 336 18.28 0.03 5.35
C LEU A 336 19.07 -0.10 6.67
N LEU A 337 18.56 -0.84 7.64
CA LEU A 337 19.23 -1.01 8.93
C LEU A 337 20.51 -1.85 8.79
N GLU A 338 21.59 -1.36 9.37
CA GLU A 338 22.77 -2.17 9.70
C GLU A 338 22.46 -3.06 10.90
N LEU A 339 22.79 -4.35 10.80
CA LEU A 339 22.42 -5.41 11.76
C LEU A 339 23.63 -6.29 12.10
N ASN A 340 23.72 -6.71 13.36
CA ASN A 340 24.75 -7.62 13.90
C ASN A 340 24.15 -8.93 14.42
N GLU A 341 24.97 -9.90 14.80
CA GLU A 341 24.54 -11.26 15.19
C GLU A 341 23.57 -11.34 16.39
N ASN A 342 23.46 -10.29 17.19
CA ASN A 342 22.54 -10.19 18.32
C ASN A 342 21.16 -9.64 17.93
N ASP A 343 21.03 -9.02 16.76
CA ASP A 343 19.79 -8.45 16.26
C ASP A 343 18.82 -9.55 15.77
N PRO A 344 17.52 -9.25 15.62
CA PRO A 344 16.54 -10.16 15.03
C PRO A 344 16.79 -10.36 13.53
N GLY A 345 16.38 -11.50 12.99
CA GLY A 345 16.21 -11.61 11.53
C GLY A 345 15.05 -10.72 11.08
N ILE A 346 15.21 -9.98 9.99
CA ILE A 346 14.18 -9.06 9.49
C ILE A 346 13.47 -9.68 8.28
N ILE A 347 12.14 -9.72 8.34
CA ILE A 347 11.27 -10.04 7.22
C ILE A 347 10.41 -8.81 6.94
N VAL A 348 10.21 -8.50 5.66
CA VAL A 348 9.33 -7.42 5.21
C VAL A 348 8.39 -7.97 4.17
N THR A 349 7.10 -7.75 4.33
CA THR A 349 6.09 -8.12 3.33
C THR A 349 5.43 -6.87 2.77
N GLN A 350 5.45 -6.71 1.45
CA GLN A 350 4.93 -5.51 0.79
C GLN A 350 3.95 -5.83 -0.34
N SER A 351 2.86 -5.08 -0.40
CA SER A 351 1.89 -5.13 -1.50
C SER A 351 2.32 -4.14 -2.58
N VAL A 352 3.03 -4.64 -3.59
CA VAL A 352 3.47 -3.80 -4.72
C VAL A 352 2.28 -3.12 -5.40
N HIS A 353 1.13 -3.79 -5.49
CA HIS A 353 -0.08 -3.23 -6.12
C HIS A 353 -0.79 -2.13 -5.33
N LYS A 354 -0.46 -1.89 -4.05
CA LYS A 354 -1.16 -0.89 -3.24
C LYS A 354 -0.67 0.52 -3.56
N GLN A 355 0.63 0.76 -3.36
CA GLN A 355 1.24 2.09 -3.59
C GLN A 355 2.60 1.98 -4.29
N GLN A 356 2.86 0.89 -5.02
CA GLN A 356 3.98 0.80 -5.96
C GLN A 356 3.42 0.38 -7.35
N ALA A 357 4.29 -0.01 -8.29
CA ALA A 357 3.90 -0.31 -9.66
C ALA A 357 3.66 -1.82 -9.86
N GLY A 358 2.45 -2.32 -9.61
CA GLY A 358 2.13 -3.73 -9.86
C GLY A 358 0.64 -4.00 -10.04
N PHE A 359 0.32 -5.10 -10.72
CA PHE A 359 -1.08 -5.55 -10.82
C PHE A 359 -1.58 -6.06 -9.47
N SER A 360 -2.88 -5.95 -9.23
CA SER A 360 -3.54 -6.55 -8.05
C SER A 360 -3.05 -7.97 -7.79
N GLN A 361 -2.86 -8.31 -6.51
CA GLN A 361 -2.22 -9.54 -6.03
C GLN A 361 -0.69 -9.60 -6.16
N ALA A 362 -0.03 -8.64 -6.83
CA ALA A 362 1.43 -8.54 -6.82
C ALA A 362 1.93 -8.16 -5.42
N SER A 363 2.79 -8.99 -4.85
CA SER A 363 3.42 -8.76 -3.54
C SER A 363 4.81 -9.38 -3.47
N GLN A 364 5.60 -8.94 -2.50
CA GLN A 364 6.96 -9.41 -2.30
C GLN A 364 7.22 -9.71 -0.83
N ILE A 365 8.12 -10.66 -0.59
CA ILE A 365 8.74 -10.90 0.72
C ILE A 365 10.22 -10.57 0.60
N HIS A 366 10.72 -9.65 1.41
CA HIS A 366 12.13 -9.39 1.58
C HIS A 366 12.64 -10.05 2.86
N LYS A 367 13.73 -10.79 2.73
CA LYS A 367 14.36 -11.51 3.83
C LYS A 367 15.76 -10.94 4.03
N LYS A 368 16.01 -10.34 5.20
CA LYS A 368 17.28 -9.76 5.62
C LYS A 368 17.68 -10.35 6.97
N ASP A 369 18.40 -11.46 6.92
CA ASP A 369 18.74 -12.27 8.10
C ASP A 369 20.08 -13.00 7.99
N LYS A 370 20.93 -12.61 7.05
CA LYS A 370 22.27 -13.19 6.88
C LYS A 370 23.17 -12.96 8.10
N HIS A 371 22.95 -11.89 8.87
CA HIS A 371 23.69 -11.57 10.10
C HIS A 371 23.52 -12.62 11.22
N ILE A 372 22.44 -13.40 11.20
CA ILE A 372 22.20 -14.50 12.15
C ILE A 372 22.47 -15.89 11.55
N LYS A 373 23.03 -15.97 10.34
CA LYS A 373 23.33 -17.24 9.68
C LYS A 373 24.32 -18.06 10.51
N GLY A 374 23.98 -19.34 10.73
CA GLY A 374 24.76 -20.27 11.54
C GLY A 374 24.23 -20.46 12.96
N GLN A 375 23.30 -19.61 13.41
CA GLN A 375 22.59 -19.78 14.67
C GLN A 375 21.42 -20.76 14.51
N SER A 376 21.02 -21.46 15.57
CA SER A 376 19.89 -22.40 15.56
C SER A 376 18.56 -21.75 15.16
N ARG A 377 18.38 -20.47 15.53
CA ARG A 377 17.17 -19.70 15.21
C ARG A 377 17.01 -19.38 13.72
N TYR A 378 18.08 -19.43 12.93
CA TYR A 378 18.08 -19.05 11.51
C TYR A 378 17.17 -19.94 10.65
N VAL A 379 16.26 -19.31 9.91
CA VAL A 379 15.42 -19.95 8.90
C VAL A 379 16.12 -19.87 7.55
N ASN A 380 16.77 -20.97 7.15
CA ASN A 380 17.43 -21.04 5.86
C ASN A 380 16.44 -21.01 4.68
N HIS A 381 16.96 -20.77 3.47
CA HIS A 381 16.15 -20.71 2.25
C HIS A 381 15.31 -21.97 2.02
N LYS A 382 15.82 -23.17 2.30
CA LYS A 382 15.07 -24.41 2.06
C LYS A 382 13.80 -24.49 2.92
N ARG A 383 13.92 -24.14 4.21
CA ARG A 383 12.77 -24.06 5.13
C ARG A 383 11.78 -22.97 4.71
N PHE A 384 12.28 -21.80 4.33
CA PHE A 384 11.43 -20.70 3.89
C PHE A 384 10.71 -21.02 2.57
N ASN A 385 11.42 -21.62 1.61
CA ASN A 385 10.83 -22.03 0.33
C ASN A 385 9.79 -23.13 0.51
N ASN A 386 9.99 -24.04 1.47
CA ASN A 386 8.97 -25.04 1.79
C ASN A 386 7.64 -24.37 2.19
N ALA A 387 7.69 -23.32 3.03
CA ALA A 387 6.49 -22.55 3.36
C ALA A 387 5.96 -21.78 2.15
N PHE A 388 6.82 -21.21 1.30
CA PHE A 388 6.41 -20.55 0.05
C PHE A 388 5.58 -21.49 -0.84
N MET A 389 6.05 -22.74 -1.02
CA MET A 389 5.39 -23.75 -1.85
C MET A 389 4.00 -24.16 -1.33
N LEU A 390 3.70 -24.00 -0.04
CA LEU A 390 2.37 -24.29 0.52
C LEU A 390 1.30 -23.28 0.05
N HIS A 391 1.72 -22.05 -0.28
CA HIS A 391 0.81 -20.95 -0.60
C HIS A 391 0.94 -20.48 -2.06
N ALA A 392 1.99 -20.87 -2.77
CA ALA A 392 2.19 -20.56 -4.17
C ALA A 392 1.33 -21.48 -5.07
N SER A 393 0.76 -20.90 -6.13
CA SER A 393 0.15 -21.70 -7.21
C SER A 393 1.23 -22.46 -7.97
N THR A 394 0.98 -23.73 -8.32
CA THR A 394 1.84 -24.50 -9.22
C THR A 394 1.81 -23.99 -10.67
N SER A 395 0.87 -23.09 -10.98
CA SER A 395 0.71 -22.42 -12.27
C SER A 395 0.59 -20.91 -12.02
N PRO A 396 1.72 -20.23 -11.72
CA PRO A 396 1.74 -18.79 -11.50
C PRO A 396 1.39 -18.01 -12.76
N PHE A 397 0.77 -16.84 -12.63
CA PHE A 397 0.46 -15.96 -13.76
C PHE A 397 1.70 -15.12 -14.13
N TYR A 398 2.35 -15.45 -15.25
CA TYR A 398 3.63 -14.88 -15.67
C TYR A 398 3.59 -13.35 -15.91
N PRO A 399 2.52 -12.78 -16.50
CA PRO A 399 2.40 -11.33 -16.64
C PRO A 399 2.39 -10.60 -15.29
N LEU A 400 1.73 -11.17 -14.27
CA LEU A 400 1.75 -10.62 -12.92
C LEU A 400 3.17 -10.65 -12.32
N PHE A 401 3.90 -11.75 -12.51
CA PHE A 401 5.31 -11.85 -12.09
C PHE A 401 6.19 -10.80 -12.78
N ALA A 402 5.97 -10.54 -14.07
CA ALA A 402 6.71 -9.51 -14.80
C ALA A 402 6.48 -8.10 -14.23
N THR A 403 5.29 -7.77 -13.72
CA THR A 403 5.05 -6.47 -13.08
C THR A 403 5.92 -6.25 -11.84
N LEU A 404 6.20 -7.31 -11.06
CA LEU A 404 7.09 -7.23 -9.90
C LEU A 404 8.55 -6.96 -10.28
N ASP A 405 8.98 -7.52 -11.41
CA ASP A 405 10.33 -7.30 -11.95
C ASP A 405 10.49 -5.87 -12.49
N VAL A 406 9.49 -5.38 -13.23
CA VAL A 406 9.43 -4.00 -13.73
C VAL A 406 9.34 -2.99 -12.58
N ASN A 407 8.58 -3.27 -11.52
CA ASN A 407 8.56 -2.44 -10.31
C ASN A 407 9.97 -2.24 -9.76
N ALA A 408 10.71 -3.34 -9.54
CA ALA A 408 12.07 -3.27 -9.00
C ALA A 408 12.98 -2.41 -9.89
N LYS A 409 12.82 -2.49 -11.22
CA LYS A 409 13.58 -1.66 -12.16
C LYS A 409 13.28 -0.17 -12.03
N ILE A 410 12.00 0.18 -11.89
CA ILE A 410 11.56 1.57 -11.69
C ILE A 410 12.16 2.09 -10.39
N GLN A 411 11.91 1.41 -9.27
CA GLN A 411 12.32 1.89 -7.93
C GLN A 411 13.85 1.94 -7.77
N GLY A 412 14.59 1.02 -8.38
CA GLY A 412 16.05 0.95 -8.30
C GLY A 412 16.80 2.05 -9.06
N SER A 413 16.09 2.89 -9.83
CA SER A 413 16.68 3.94 -10.66
C SER A 413 16.72 5.31 -9.98
N ALA A 414 17.59 6.22 -10.46
CA ALA A 414 17.56 7.62 -10.03
C ALA A 414 16.24 8.30 -10.40
N ALA A 415 15.70 7.99 -11.59
CA ALA A 415 14.38 8.43 -12.02
C ALA A 415 13.27 7.97 -11.07
N GLY A 416 13.34 6.76 -10.52
CA GLY A 416 12.38 6.25 -9.53
C GLY A 416 12.36 7.07 -8.24
N ARG A 417 13.54 7.44 -7.72
CA ARG A 417 13.65 8.33 -6.54
C ARG A 417 13.09 9.71 -6.82
N ARG A 418 13.42 10.28 -7.98
CA ARG A 418 12.87 11.57 -8.42
C ARG A 418 11.34 11.53 -8.54
N LEU A 419 10.77 10.47 -9.15
CA LEU A 419 9.32 10.30 -9.27
C LEU A 419 8.60 10.30 -7.90
N TRP A 420 9.22 9.72 -6.87
CA TRP A 420 8.68 9.81 -5.51
C TRP A 420 8.83 11.19 -4.89
N HIS A 421 9.94 11.89 -5.13
CA HIS A 421 10.12 13.27 -4.70
C HIS A 421 9.07 14.20 -5.31
N ASP A 422 8.81 14.07 -6.62
CA ASP A 422 7.74 14.78 -7.32
C ASP A 422 6.36 14.43 -6.74
N CYS A 423 6.10 13.15 -6.45
CA CYS A 423 4.86 12.71 -5.81
C CYS A 423 4.65 13.37 -4.43
N VAL A 424 5.69 13.45 -3.60
CA VAL A 424 5.65 14.14 -2.30
C VAL A 424 5.32 15.62 -2.50
N LYS A 425 5.94 16.29 -3.47
CA LYS A 425 5.66 17.69 -3.81
C LYS A 425 4.22 17.91 -4.26
N VAL A 426 3.70 17.04 -5.13
CA VAL A 426 2.28 17.07 -5.54
C VAL A 426 1.36 16.90 -4.34
N GLY A 427 1.68 15.98 -3.43
CA GLY A 427 0.94 15.80 -2.19
C GLY A 427 0.98 17.03 -1.28
N ILE A 428 2.12 17.73 -1.19
CA ILE A 428 2.26 18.97 -0.42
C ILE A 428 1.41 20.08 -1.03
N GLU A 429 1.52 20.31 -2.33
CA GLU A 429 0.73 21.32 -3.04
C GLU A 429 -0.77 21.05 -2.94
N ALA A 430 -1.19 19.78 -3.02
CA ALA A 430 -2.58 19.42 -2.80
C ALA A 430 -3.08 19.79 -1.40
N ARG A 431 -2.26 19.59 -0.35
CA ARG A 431 -2.60 20.01 1.02
C ARG A 431 -2.72 21.52 1.13
N LYS A 432 -1.80 22.27 0.50
CA LYS A 432 -1.87 23.74 0.41
C LYS A 432 -3.14 24.20 -0.30
N LEU A 433 -3.51 23.57 -1.42
CA LEU A 433 -4.73 23.86 -2.16
C LEU A 433 -5.98 23.65 -1.28
N VAL A 434 -6.08 22.55 -0.53
CA VAL A 434 -7.18 22.34 0.42
C VAL A 434 -7.18 23.43 1.49
N LEU A 435 -6.04 23.73 2.12
CA LEU A 435 -5.97 24.73 3.18
C LEU A 435 -6.40 26.13 2.72
N ASN A 436 -6.10 26.48 1.47
CA ASN A 436 -6.39 27.80 0.91
C ASN A 436 -7.81 27.94 0.32
N ASN A 437 -8.45 26.84 -0.08
CA ASN A 437 -9.73 26.88 -0.81
C ASN A 437 -10.90 26.19 -0.10
N CYS A 438 -10.63 25.40 0.94
CA CYS A 438 -11.64 24.69 1.72
C CYS A 438 -11.65 25.21 3.15
N GLU A 439 -12.83 25.22 3.78
CA GLU A 439 -13.01 25.67 5.17
C GLU A 439 -13.29 24.52 6.14
N LEU A 440 -14.11 23.56 5.70
CA LEU A 440 -14.66 22.46 6.49
C LEU A 440 -13.76 21.23 6.42
N ILE A 441 -13.33 20.86 5.23
CA ILE A 441 -12.46 19.70 4.99
C ILE A 441 -11.00 20.13 5.08
N ARG A 442 -10.22 19.44 5.92
CA ARG A 442 -8.83 19.82 6.24
C ARG A 442 -7.88 18.63 6.14
N PRO A 443 -6.62 18.82 5.70
CA PRO A 443 -5.63 17.75 5.74
C PRO A 443 -5.19 17.45 7.18
N PHE A 444 -4.95 16.17 7.48
CA PHE A 444 -4.42 15.74 8.77
C PHE A 444 -2.89 15.88 8.81
N ILE A 445 -2.43 17.07 9.21
CA ILE A 445 -1.01 17.46 9.33
C ILE A 445 -0.84 18.48 10.48
N PRO A 446 0.40 18.75 10.95
CA PRO A 446 0.65 19.86 11.87
C PRO A 446 0.10 21.19 11.33
N THR A 447 -0.57 21.97 12.19
CA THR A 447 -1.19 23.25 11.79
C THR A 447 -0.15 24.37 11.66
N THR A 448 0.86 24.35 12.52
CA THR A 448 1.98 25.30 12.50
C THR A 448 3.29 24.58 12.78
N ILE A 449 4.37 25.03 12.14
CA ILE A 449 5.75 24.63 12.45
C ILE A 449 6.47 25.88 12.95
N LYS A 450 7.06 25.82 14.15
CA LYS A 450 7.80 26.95 14.77
C LYS A 450 7.06 28.30 14.73
N GLY A 451 5.73 28.27 14.92
CA GLY A 451 4.86 29.45 14.93
C GLY A 451 4.40 29.98 13.57
N LYS A 452 4.88 29.41 12.46
CA LYS A 452 4.43 29.73 11.09
C LYS A 452 3.47 28.65 10.58
N LYS A 453 2.45 29.03 9.80
CA LYS A 453 1.49 28.06 9.25
C LYS A 453 2.18 27.11 8.28
N TRP A 454 1.78 25.84 8.29
CA TRP A 454 2.39 24.79 7.47
C TRP A 454 2.41 25.15 5.98
N GLN A 455 1.30 25.66 5.43
CA GLN A 455 1.18 25.99 4.01
C GLN A 455 2.03 27.18 3.54
N ASP A 456 2.54 28.00 4.46
CA ASP A 456 3.32 29.20 4.13
C ASP A 456 4.82 28.87 3.89
N TYR A 457 5.24 27.63 4.13
CA TYR A 457 6.61 27.15 3.86
C TYR A 457 6.83 26.78 2.40
N ASP A 458 8.09 26.82 1.96
CA ASP A 458 8.43 26.38 0.61
C ASP A 458 8.21 24.87 0.44
N THR A 459 7.76 24.45 -0.73
CA THR A 459 7.40 23.04 -0.98
C THR A 459 8.62 22.13 -0.98
N GLU A 460 9.78 22.60 -1.44
CA GLU A 460 11.02 21.83 -1.42
C GLU A 460 11.55 21.66 0.01
N GLU A 461 11.40 22.69 0.85
CA GLU A 461 11.72 22.60 2.27
C GLU A 461 10.88 21.53 2.98
N ILE A 462 9.56 21.50 2.73
CA ILE A 462 8.66 20.49 3.30
C ILE A 462 9.01 19.09 2.76
N ALA A 463 9.28 18.95 1.46
CA ALA A 463 9.53 17.66 0.80
C ALA A 463 10.83 16.96 1.25
N THR A 464 11.73 17.70 1.90
CA THR A 464 13.04 17.19 2.33
C THR A 464 13.22 17.19 3.85
N ASN A 465 12.21 17.61 4.61
CA ASN A 465 12.29 17.74 6.07
C ASN A 465 11.13 17.02 6.77
N LEU A 466 11.48 15.95 7.48
CA LEU A 466 10.52 15.10 8.19
C LEU A 466 9.75 15.84 9.30
N GLU A 467 10.32 16.93 9.85
CA GLU A 467 9.69 17.74 10.91
C GLU A 467 8.27 18.18 10.57
N PHE A 468 7.98 18.43 9.29
CA PHE A 468 6.66 18.84 8.81
C PHE A 468 5.58 17.76 8.92
N PHE A 469 5.97 16.55 9.28
CA PHE A 469 5.11 15.36 9.35
C PHE A 469 5.19 14.65 10.70
N LYS A 470 6.08 15.05 11.62
CA LYS A 470 6.26 14.33 12.90
C LYS A 470 5.04 14.44 13.81
N PHE A 471 4.84 13.39 14.62
CA PHE A 471 3.94 13.45 15.77
C PHE A 471 4.77 13.75 17.02
N HIS A 472 4.65 14.96 17.57
CA HIS A 472 5.26 15.28 18.86
C HIS A 472 4.29 14.99 20.00
N PRO A 473 4.70 14.34 21.11
CA PRO A 473 3.79 13.99 22.20
C PRO A 473 3.04 15.18 22.82
N THR A 474 3.62 16.38 22.72
CA THR A 474 3.03 17.63 23.23
C THR A 474 2.05 18.28 22.26
N ASP A 475 1.96 17.82 21.02
CA ASP A 475 1.10 18.40 20.00
C ASP A 475 -0.37 18.04 20.25
N THR A 476 -1.24 19.04 20.11
CA THR A 476 -2.68 18.86 20.34
C THR A 476 -3.45 18.46 19.08
N TRP A 477 -2.87 18.59 17.88
CA TRP A 477 -3.58 18.43 16.62
C TRP A 477 -3.90 16.96 16.28
N HIS A 478 -3.03 16.01 16.67
CA HIS A 478 -3.19 14.61 16.31
C HIS A 478 -3.94 13.77 17.36
N LYS A 479 -3.90 14.17 18.63
CA LYS A 479 -4.62 13.53 19.76
C LYS A 479 -4.34 12.03 19.92
N PHE A 480 -3.17 11.56 19.49
CA PHE A 480 -2.70 10.22 19.83
C PHE A 480 -2.07 10.26 21.21
N GLU A 481 -2.63 9.49 22.14
CA GLU A 481 -2.07 9.29 23.47
C GLU A 481 -1.00 8.19 23.41
N GLY A 482 -0.01 8.26 24.30
CA GLY A 482 0.99 7.20 24.46
C GLY A 482 2.14 7.22 23.45
N TYR A 483 2.23 8.23 22.58
CA TYR A 483 3.39 8.41 21.69
C TYR A 483 4.57 9.05 22.41
N GLU A 484 5.78 8.72 21.98
CA GLU A 484 7.04 9.39 22.32
C GLU A 484 7.63 10.12 21.09
N ASP A 485 8.56 11.04 21.33
CA ASP A 485 9.31 11.70 20.25
C ASP A 485 10.07 10.67 19.39
N GLU A 486 10.20 10.99 18.10
CA GLU A 486 10.89 10.17 17.08
C GLU A 486 10.31 8.74 16.90
N GLN A 487 9.10 8.48 17.40
CA GLN A 487 8.44 7.19 17.28
C GLN A 487 7.63 7.07 15.97
N TYR A 488 6.89 8.12 15.62
CA TYR A 488 5.95 8.12 14.51
C TYR A 488 5.96 9.43 13.72
N PHE A 489 5.53 9.37 12.46
CA PHE A 489 5.22 10.53 11.63
C PHE A 489 4.09 10.21 10.64
N VAL A 490 3.49 11.26 10.09
CA VAL A 490 2.46 11.22 9.05
C VAL A 490 3.10 10.79 7.74
N ASP A 491 2.51 9.80 7.10
CA ASP A 491 2.87 9.38 5.76
C ASP A 491 2.59 10.50 4.73
N PRO A 492 3.62 11.09 4.10
CA PRO A 492 3.44 12.16 3.12
C PRO A 492 2.68 11.70 1.88
N CYS A 493 2.71 10.41 1.57
CA CYS A 493 2.06 9.76 0.43
C CYS A 493 0.66 9.22 0.76
N LYS A 494 0.12 9.49 1.96
CA LYS A 494 -1.30 9.33 2.27
C LYS A 494 -1.98 10.68 2.40
N PHE A 495 -2.84 10.99 1.42
CA PHE A 495 -3.59 12.24 1.40
C PHE A 495 -4.88 12.05 2.23
N LEU A 496 -4.69 12.13 3.54
CA LEU A 496 -5.75 11.97 4.54
C LEU A 496 -6.38 13.33 4.88
N LEU A 497 -7.70 13.40 4.76
CA LEU A 497 -8.49 14.58 5.09
C LEU A 497 -9.48 14.25 6.21
N THR A 498 -9.69 15.20 7.11
CA THR A 498 -10.72 15.15 8.16
C THR A 498 -11.94 15.96 7.76
N THR A 499 -13.12 15.50 8.18
CA THR A 499 -14.40 16.20 8.02
C THR A 499 -14.90 16.72 9.38
N PRO A 500 -15.73 17.78 9.43
CA PRO A 500 -16.29 18.30 10.69
C PRO A 500 -17.07 17.26 11.50
N GLY A 501 -17.24 17.52 12.79
CA GLY A 501 -17.97 16.66 13.73
C GLY A 501 -17.16 16.27 14.96
N ILE A 502 -15.84 16.42 14.91
CA ILE A 502 -14.95 16.22 16.06
C ILE A 502 -14.01 17.43 16.15
N SER A 503 -14.00 18.05 17.32
CA SER A 503 -13.13 19.19 17.61
C SER A 503 -11.69 18.72 17.72
N LEU A 504 -10.79 19.27 16.91
CA LEU A 504 -9.36 19.01 17.01
C LEU A 504 -8.77 19.46 18.35
N GLU A 505 -9.30 20.53 18.94
CA GLU A 505 -8.80 21.08 20.20
C GLU A 505 -9.20 20.24 21.41
N SER A 506 -10.48 19.87 21.53
CA SER A 506 -10.99 19.12 22.68
C SER A 506 -10.97 17.60 22.49
N GLY A 507 -11.03 17.13 21.24
CA GLY A 507 -11.29 15.73 20.91
C GLY A 507 -12.75 15.32 21.09
N GLU A 508 -13.65 16.25 21.45
CA GLU A 508 -15.07 15.99 21.66
C GLU A 508 -15.90 16.17 20.40
N TYR A 509 -17.07 15.55 20.40
CA TYR A 509 -18.03 15.72 19.32
C TYR A 509 -18.53 17.17 19.25
N GLU A 510 -18.58 17.71 18.04
CA GLU A 510 -19.17 19.01 17.76
C GLU A 510 -20.69 18.90 17.64
N SER A 511 -21.41 20.02 17.69
CA SER A 511 -22.88 20.02 17.55
C SER A 511 -23.36 19.63 16.16
N PHE A 512 -22.53 19.81 15.14
CA PHE A 512 -22.81 19.44 13.75
C PHE A 512 -21.59 18.71 13.20
N GLY A 513 -21.83 17.61 12.49
CA GLY A 513 -20.77 16.84 11.81
C GLY A 513 -21.11 16.57 10.36
N ILE A 514 -20.07 16.28 9.58
CA ILE A 514 -20.19 15.83 8.20
C ILE A 514 -19.56 14.43 8.13
N PRO A 515 -20.35 13.37 8.21
CA PRO A 515 -19.84 12.02 8.05
C PRO A 515 -19.16 11.83 6.69
N ALA A 516 -17.95 11.27 6.68
CA ALA A 516 -17.12 11.21 5.48
C ALA A 516 -17.68 10.30 4.38
N THR A 517 -18.54 9.33 4.74
CA THR A 517 -19.28 8.51 3.77
C THR A 517 -20.19 9.36 2.86
N ILE A 518 -20.72 10.49 3.34
CA ILE A 518 -21.53 11.42 2.52
C ILE A 518 -20.64 12.09 1.47
N LEU A 519 -19.46 12.58 1.88
CA LEU A 519 -18.47 13.14 0.96
C LEU A 519 -17.97 12.09 -0.04
N ALA A 520 -17.72 10.86 0.41
CA ALA A 520 -17.26 9.78 -0.46
C ALA A 520 -18.29 9.42 -1.54
N ASN A 521 -19.58 9.35 -1.19
CA ASN A 521 -20.64 9.13 -2.17
C ASN A 521 -20.77 10.30 -3.15
N TYR A 522 -20.68 11.55 -2.66
CA TYR A 522 -20.67 12.73 -3.53
C TYR A 522 -19.53 12.69 -4.55
N LEU A 523 -18.31 12.38 -4.11
CA LEU A 523 -17.16 12.27 -5.00
C LEU A 523 -17.33 11.18 -6.05
N ARG A 524 -17.87 10.01 -5.67
CA ARG A 524 -18.12 8.89 -6.60
C ARG A 524 -19.12 9.24 -7.69
N GLU A 525 -20.19 9.95 -7.34
CA GLU A 525 -21.16 10.44 -8.33
C GLU A 525 -20.56 11.47 -9.29
N ASN A 526 -19.49 12.15 -8.87
CA ASN A 526 -18.73 13.11 -9.67
C ASN A 526 -17.45 12.49 -10.27
N GLY A 527 -17.38 11.16 -10.37
CA GLY A 527 -16.30 10.46 -11.08
C GLY A 527 -14.96 10.40 -10.36
N ILE A 528 -14.93 10.67 -9.05
CA ILE A 528 -13.73 10.59 -8.20
C ILE A 528 -13.92 9.44 -7.22
N ILE A 529 -12.96 8.51 -7.20
CA ILE A 529 -13.01 7.33 -6.34
C ILE A 529 -12.03 7.50 -5.17
N PRO A 530 -12.51 7.77 -3.95
CA PRO A 530 -11.67 7.71 -2.74
C PRO A 530 -11.31 6.25 -2.44
N GLU A 531 -10.14 6.05 -1.81
CA GLU A 531 -9.71 4.72 -1.37
C GLU A 531 -10.61 4.21 -0.24
N LYS A 532 -10.79 5.06 0.77
CA LYS A 532 -11.49 4.73 2.01
C LYS A 532 -12.11 5.99 2.60
N CYS A 533 -13.21 5.81 3.34
CA CYS A 533 -13.71 6.80 4.28
C CYS A 533 -14.06 6.11 5.60
N ASP A 534 -13.71 6.74 6.72
CA ASP A 534 -14.20 6.36 8.05
C ASP A 534 -15.39 7.24 8.43
N LEU A 535 -15.63 7.42 9.72
CA LEU A 535 -16.73 8.25 10.23
C LEU A 535 -16.49 9.73 9.89
N ASN A 536 -15.31 10.28 10.21
CA ASN A 536 -14.99 11.70 10.03
C ASN A 536 -13.68 11.93 9.26
N SER A 537 -13.32 10.99 8.37
CA SER A 537 -12.13 11.09 7.55
C SER A 537 -12.27 10.41 6.20
N ILE A 538 -11.49 10.88 5.22
CA ILE A 538 -11.45 10.33 3.86
C ILE A 538 -10.00 10.28 3.38
N LEU A 539 -9.64 9.20 2.70
CA LEU A 539 -8.27 8.90 2.30
C LEU A 539 -8.15 8.75 0.77
N PHE A 540 -7.07 9.32 0.24
CA PHE A 540 -6.61 9.11 -1.13
C PHE A 540 -5.14 8.65 -1.10
N LEU A 541 -4.84 7.60 -1.85
CA LEU A 541 -3.47 7.07 -1.96
C LEU A 541 -2.70 7.86 -3.01
N LEU A 542 -1.52 8.37 -2.65
CA LEU A 542 -0.64 9.03 -3.60
C LEU A 542 0.42 8.06 -4.12
N THR A 543 0.69 8.14 -5.41
CA THR A 543 1.78 7.48 -6.11
C THR A 543 2.32 8.42 -7.18
N PRO A 544 3.44 8.11 -7.87
CA PRO A 544 3.89 8.90 -9.01
C PRO A 544 2.92 8.99 -10.20
N ALA A 545 1.77 8.30 -10.15
CA ALA A 545 0.70 8.48 -11.13
C ALA A 545 -0.10 9.79 -10.95
N GLU A 546 0.06 10.46 -9.81
CA GLU A 546 -0.69 11.67 -9.49
C GLU A 546 -0.09 12.91 -10.16
N THR A 547 -0.96 13.82 -10.64
CA THR A 547 -0.57 15.10 -11.21
C THR A 547 -1.24 16.25 -10.47
N LEU A 548 -0.64 17.44 -10.49
CA LEU A 548 -1.25 18.61 -9.85
C LEU A 548 -2.65 18.91 -10.41
N THR A 549 -2.86 18.72 -11.71
CA THR A 549 -4.17 18.90 -12.36
C THR A 549 -5.22 17.95 -11.78
N LYS A 550 -4.89 16.66 -11.62
CA LYS A 550 -5.78 15.68 -10.99
C LYS A 550 -6.13 16.09 -9.56
N MET A 551 -5.14 16.57 -8.79
CA MET A 551 -5.36 17.06 -7.43
C MET A 551 -6.22 18.33 -7.39
N GLN A 552 -6.06 19.26 -8.33
CA GLN A 552 -6.91 20.45 -8.45
C GLN A 552 -8.37 20.08 -8.72
N THR A 553 -8.63 19.10 -9.58
CA THR A 553 -9.99 18.58 -9.81
C THR A 553 -10.61 18.04 -8.52
N LEU A 554 -9.85 17.26 -7.73
CA LEU A 554 -10.31 16.77 -6.43
C LEU A 554 -10.65 17.93 -5.48
N VAL A 555 -9.76 18.89 -5.31
CA VAL A 555 -9.99 20.04 -4.41
C VAL A 555 -11.18 20.88 -4.87
N ALA A 556 -11.38 21.07 -6.18
CA ALA A 556 -12.53 21.78 -6.71
C ALA A 556 -13.86 21.10 -6.37
N GLN A 557 -13.91 19.77 -6.45
CA GLN A 557 -15.10 19.00 -6.05
C GLN A 557 -15.36 19.07 -4.54
N ILE A 558 -14.31 19.01 -3.72
CA ILE A 558 -14.44 19.20 -2.27
C ILE A 558 -14.98 20.60 -1.94
N ALA A 559 -14.46 21.65 -2.58
CA ALA A 559 -14.95 23.02 -2.40
C ALA A 559 -16.42 23.18 -2.84
N LEU A 560 -16.83 22.52 -3.93
CA LEU A 560 -18.22 22.51 -4.38
C LEU A 560 -19.13 21.77 -3.38
N PHE A 561 -18.68 20.65 -2.83
CA PHE A 561 -19.38 19.96 -1.75
C PHE A 561 -19.59 20.85 -0.53
N GLU A 562 -18.57 21.57 -0.08
CA GLU A 562 -18.71 22.53 1.03
C GLU A 562 -19.74 23.62 0.72
N LYS A 563 -19.80 24.09 -0.52
CA LYS A 563 -20.82 25.05 -0.94
C LYS A 563 -22.23 24.46 -0.80
N HIS A 564 -22.46 23.21 -1.19
CA HIS A 564 -23.73 22.52 -0.98
C HIS A 564 -24.10 22.41 0.51
N ILE A 565 -23.12 22.12 1.38
CA ILE A 565 -23.32 22.07 2.83
C ILE A 565 -23.69 23.45 3.40
N LYS A 566 -23.01 24.51 2.97
CA LYS A 566 -23.27 25.90 3.40
C LYS A 566 -24.63 26.40 2.92
N GLN A 567 -25.04 26.03 1.71
CA GLN A 567 -26.33 26.41 1.12
C GLN A 567 -27.49 25.49 1.55
N ASN A 568 -27.20 24.42 2.29
CA ASN A 568 -28.16 23.40 2.68
C ASN A 568 -28.97 22.86 1.47
N SER A 569 -28.27 22.51 0.40
CA SER A 569 -28.88 22.03 -0.85
C SER A 569 -29.73 20.77 -0.65
N SER A 570 -30.68 20.55 -1.55
CA SER A 570 -31.51 19.34 -1.58
C SER A 570 -30.65 18.09 -1.73
N LEU A 571 -30.97 17.03 -1.00
CA LEU A 571 -30.22 15.77 -1.07
C LEU A 571 -30.30 15.16 -2.48
N GLN A 572 -31.42 15.32 -3.19
CA GLN A 572 -31.59 14.80 -4.55
C GLN A 572 -30.57 15.40 -5.54
N ASP A 573 -30.09 16.62 -5.27
CA ASP A 573 -29.16 17.34 -6.15
C ASP A 573 -27.71 16.98 -5.79
N VAL A 574 -27.44 16.69 -4.50
CA VAL A 574 -26.09 16.38 -3.99
C VAL A 574 -25.77 14.88 -4.10
N LEU A 575 -26.75 14.02 -3.84
CA LEU A 575 -26.63 12.56 -3.86
C LEU A 575 -27.77 11.88 -4.66
N PRO A 576 -27.96 12.20 -5.97
CA PRO A 576 -29.03 11.67 -6.81
C PRO A 576 -29.21 10.15 -6.77
N THR A 577 -28.13 9.36 -6.74
CA THR A 577 -28.22 7.89 -6.77
C THR A 577 -28.73 7.34 -5.46
N VAL A 578 -28.19 7.84 -4.33
CA VAL A 578 -28.63 7.46 -2.99
C VAL A 578 -30.08 7.87 -2.77
N TYR A 579 -30.44 9.09 -3.18
CA TYR A 579 -31.81 9.60 -3.10
C TYR A 579 -32.77 8.73 -3.91
N LYS A 580 -32.46 8.45 -5.19
CA LYS A 580 -33.33 7.67 -6.08
C LYS A 580 -33.57 6.24 -5.56
N ASN A 581 -32.54 5.59 -5.03
CA ASN A 581 -32.66 4.23 -4.50
C ASN A 581 -33.45 4.17 -3.18
N ASN A 582 -33.60 5.30 -2.48
CA ASN A 582 -34.19 5.37 -1.14
C ASN A 582 -35.18 6.54 -1.02
N GLU A 583 -35.92 6.83 -2.10
CA GLU A 583 -36.72 8.06 -2.22
C GLU A 583 -37.77 8.18 -1.11
N GLU A 584 -38.43 7.08 -0.74
CA GLU A 584 -39.42 7.07 0.35
C GLU A 584 -38.80 7.52 1.68
N ARG A 585 -37.56 7.11 1.96
CA ARG A 585 -36.85 7.44 3.20
C ARG A 585 -36.33 8.87 3.20
N TYR A 586 -35.86 9.37 2.06
CA TYR A 586 -35.16 10.66 1.96
C TYR A 586 -35.96 11.76 1.26
N ARG A 587 -37.26 11.57 1.03
CA ARG A 587 -38.13 12.57 0.40
C ARG A 587 -38.05 13.91 1.11
N GLY A 588 -37.63 14.94 0.38
CA GLY A 588 -37.52 16.31 0.91
C GLY A 588 -36.33 16.56 1.84
N TYR A 589 -35.41 15.60 2.00
CA TYR A 589 -34.20 15.80 2.79
C TYR A 589 -33.28 16.85 2.16
N THR A 590 -32.61 17.62 3.01
CA THR A 590 -31.43 18.40 2.63
C THR A 590 -30.15 17.68 3.05
N ILE A 591 -29.02 18.08 2.48
CA ILE A 591 -27.73 17.49 2.81
C ILE A 591 -27.37 17.66 4.29
N ARG A 592 -27.69 18.81 4.92
CA ARG A 592 -27.38 19.02 6.34
C ARG A 592 -28.26 18.19 7.27
N GLN A 593 -29.52 17.92 6.90
CA GLN A 593 -30.39 17.05 7.68
C GLN A 593 -29.81 15.63 7.75
N LEU A 594 -29.38 15.09 6.61
CA LEU A 594 -28.72 13.78 6.56
C LEU A 594 -27.40 13.78 7.35
N CYS A 595 -26.58 14.83 7.19
CA CYS A 595 -25.32 14.97 7.94
C CYS A 595 -25.56 14.97 9.45
N GLN A 596 -26.52 15.77 9.93
CA GLN A 596 -26.84 15.86 11.36
C GLN A 596 -27.40 14.55 11.89
N GLU A 597 -28.34 13.91 11.18
CA GLU A 597 -28.94 12.64 11.62
C GLU A 597 -27.88 11.55 11.80
N MET A 598 -27.00 11.38 10.82
CA MET A 598 -25.93 10.38 10.88
C MET A 598 -24.87 10.74 11.94
N HIS A 599 -24.56 12.02 12.11
CA HIS A 599 -23.70 12.49 13.20
C HIS A 599 -24.29 12.18 14.57
N ASP A 600 -25.57 12.51 14.80
CA ASP A 600 -26.27 12.29 16.07
C ASP A 600 -26.35 10.79 16.42
N LEU A 601 -26.48 9.91 15.43
CA LEU A 601 -26.40 8.46 15.65
C LEU A 601 -25.05 8.07 16.27
N TYR A 602 -23.93 8.53 15.69
CA TYR A 602 -22.60 8.21 16.21
C TYR A 602 -22.34 8.85 17.58
N VAL A 603 -22.83 10.07 17.81
CA VAL A 603 -22.75 10.74 19.11
C VAL A 603 -23.54 9.97 20.17
N SER A 604 -24.77 9.54 19.86
CA SER A 604 -25.65 8.85 20.81
C SER A 604 -25.11 7.51 21.31
N ARG A 605 -24.22 6.90 20.52
CA ARG A 605 -23.54 5.63 20.85
C ARG A 605 -22.09 5.82 21.30
N ASN A 606 -21.60 7.07 21.35
CA ASN A 606 -20.21 7.43 21.64
C ASN A 606 -19.19 6.56 20.86
N VAL A 607 -19.39 6.45 19.54
CA VAL A 607 -18.66 5.51 18.68
C VAL A 607 -17.14 5.75 18.74
N LYS A 608 -16.70 7.00 18.88
CA LYS A 608 -15.29 7.40 19.10
C LYS A 608 -14.66 6.63 20.26
N GLN A 609 -15.33 6.61 21.40
CA GLN A 609 -14.80 5.96 22.60
C GLN A 609 -14.76 4.44 22.42
N LEU A 610 -15.80 3.86 21.83
CA LEU A 610 -15.84 2.43 21.51
C LEU A 610 -14.69 2.02 20.57
N GLN A 611 -14.39 2.83 19.54
CA GLN A 611 -13.26 2.60 18.65
C GLN A 611 -11.92 2.62 19.39
N LYS A 612 -11.75 3.51 20.37
CA LYS A 612 -10.54 3.53 21.21
C LYS A 612 -10.46 2.27 22.09
N ASP A 613 -11.52 1.98 22.83
CA ASP A 613 -11.56 0.89 23.81
C ASP A 613 -11.37 -0.49 23.16
N LEU A 614 -11.78 -0.67 21.89
CA LEU A 614 -11.53 -1.91 21.13
C LEU A 614 -10.05 -2.30 21.01
N PHE A 615 -9.13 -1.35 21.21
CA PHE A 615 -7.68 -1.55 21.02
C PHE A 615 -6.85 -1.23 22.27
N ARG A 616 -7.49 -1.07 23.43
CA ARG A 616 -6.80 -0.88 24.73
C ARG A 616 -6.77 -2.17 25.53
N LYS A 617 -5.63 -2.49 26.14
CA LYS A 617 -5.41 -3.70 26.96
C LYS A 617 -6.47 -3.85 28.06
N ALA A 618 -6.92 -2.75 28.65
CA ALA A 618 -7.95 -2.74 29.69
C ALA A 618 -9.32 -3.28 29.23
N THR A 619 -9.62 -3.22 27.93
CA THR A 619 -10.94 -3.52 27.35
C THR A 619 -10.87 -4.50 26.19
N LEU A 620 -9.68 -5.07 25.92
CA LEU A 620 -9.54 -6.17 24.97
C LEU A 620 -10.43 -7.36 25.39
N PRO A 621 -11.02 -8.07 24.43
CA PRO A 621 -11.66 -9.36 24.67
C PRO A 621 -10.77 -10.32 25.47
N GLU A 622 -11.39 -11.11 26.36
CA GLU A 622 -10.69 -12.16 27.11
C GLU A 622 -10.25 -13.27 26.14
N TYR A 623 -8.96 -13.60 26.16
CA TYR A 623 -8.41 -14.72 25.40
C TYR A 623 -8.75 -16.05 26.11
N ALA A 624 -9.80 -16.73 25.66
CA ALA A 624 -10.30 -17.95 26.31
C ALA A 624 -9.77 -19.24 25.68
N MET A 625 -9.44 -19.22 24.39
CA MET A 625 -8.99 -20.38 23.63
C MET A 625 -7.99 -19.95 22.53
N ASN A 626 -7.09 -20.85 22.16
CA ASN A 626 -6.20 -20.60 21.02
C ASN A 626 -7.01 -20.47 19.71
N PRO A 627 -6.74 -19.46 18.85
CA PRO A 627 -7.46 -19.29 17.58
C PRO A 627 -7.40 -20.52 16.67
N HIS A 628 -6.34 -21.33 16.74
CA HIS A 628 -6.23 -22.60 16.04
C HIS A 628 -7.31 -23.60 16.50
N ASP A 629 -7.48 -23.74 17.80
CA ASP A 629 -8.45 -24.66 18.39
C ASP A 629 -9.89 -24.19 18.13
N ALA A 630 -10.16 -22.89 18.27
CA ALA A 630 -11.46 -22.32 17.93
C ALA A 630 -11.84 -22.59 16.46
N ASN A 631 -10.88 -22.49 15.55
CA ASN A 631 -11.08 -22.82 14.14
C ASN A 631 -11.29 -24.32 13.90
N ILE A 632 -10.64 -25.21 14.66
CA ILE A 632 -10.92 -26.66 14.60
C ILE A 632 -12.38 -26.93 14.99
N GLU A 633 -12.87 -26.31 16.06
CA GLU A 633 -14.24 -26.48 16.53
C GLU A 633 -15.26 -25.89 15.55
N LEU A 634 -14.94 -24.76 14.91
CA LEU A 634 -15.72 -24.23 13.79
C LEU A 634 -15.83 -25.23 12.64
N ILE A 635 -14.70 -25.83 12.19
CA ILE A 635 -14.68 -26.83 11.11
C ILE A 635 -15.47 -28.08 11.49
N ARG A 636 -15.44 -28.47 12.77
CA ARG A 636 -16.23 -29.59 13.32
C ARG A 636 -17.71 -29.29 13.47
N ASN A 637 -18.12 -28.05 13.19
CA ASN A 637 -19.49 -27.58 13.39
C ASN A 637 -19.95 -27.65 14.86
N ASN A 638 -19.01 -27.45 15.80
CA ASN A 638 -19.29 -27.35 17.23
C ASN A 638 -19.57 -25.89 17.61
N VAL A 639 -20.47 -25.27 16.85
CA VAL A 639 -20.80 -23.84 16.94
C VAL A 639 -22.29 -23.62 16.88
N GLU A 640 -22.72 -22.49 17.45
CA GLU A 640 -24.06 -21.95 17.30
C GLU A 640 -24.01 -20.52 16.77
N LEU A 641 -25.05 -20.12 16.03
CA LEU A 641 -25.19 -18.77 15.51
C LEU A 641 -26.03 -17.94 16.48
N VAL A 642 -25.44 -16.93 17.10
CA VAL A 642 -26.06 -16.15 18.18
C VAL A 642 -26.23 -14.70 17.75
N SER A 643 -27.37 -14.09 18.10
CA SER A 643 -27.60 -12.66 17.85
C SER A 643 -26.59 -11.82 18.62
N LEU A 644 -26.09 -10.75 18.00
CA LEU A 644 -25.19 -9.83 18.71
C LEU A 644 -25.80 -9.26 19.98
N THR A 645 -27.14 -9.21 20.13
CA THR A 645 -27.79 -8.77 21.38
C THR A 645 -27.43 -9.66 22.58
N ASP A 646 -27.23 -10.95 22.36
CA ASP A 646 -27.03 -11.97 23.41
C ASP A 646 -25.60 -12.57 23.39
N ILE A 647 -24.67 -11.98 22.64
CA ILE A 647 -23.38 -12.61 22.33
C ILE A 647 -22.29 -12.42 23.40
N VAL A 648 -22.42 -11.45 24.30
CA VAL A 648 -21.36 -11.12 25.27
C VAL A 648 -20.99 -12.31 26.15
N GLY A 649 -19.70 -12.53 26.33
CA GLY A 649 -19.14 -13.64 27.11
C GLY A 649 -19.02 -14.97 26.35
N LYS A 650 -19.67 -15.11 25.19
CA LYS A 650 -19.55 -16.28 24.31
C LYS A 650 -18.21 -16.26 23.58
N ILE A 651 -17.60 -17.45 23.41
CA ILE A 651 -16.31 -17.59 22.71
C ILE A 651 -16.55 -17.51 21.20
N ALA A 652 -15.96 -16.50 20.55
CA ALA A 652 -16.09 -16.32 19.11
C ALA A 652 -15.44 -17.49 18.36
N ALA A 653 -16.16 -18.09 17.42
CA ALA A 653 -15.61 -19.10 16.52
C ALA A 653 -14.89 -18.47 15.32
N GLU A 654 -15.23 -17.21 15.01
CA GLU A 654 -14.73 -16.44 13.88
C GLU A 654 -14.22 -15.07 14.34
N GLY A 655 -13.43 -14.43 13.48
CA GLY A 655 -12.94 -13.09 13.74
C GLY A 655 -13.93 -12.02 13.28
N ALA A 656 -14.32 -11.11 14.17
CA ALA A 656 -15.24 -10.02 13.87
C ALA A 656 -14.47 -8.77 13.40
N LEU A 657 -14.73 -8.33 12.17
CA LEU A 657 -14.01 -7.24 11.51
C LEU A 657 -14.99 -6.19 10.95
N PRO A 658 -15.10 -5.01 11.57
CA PRO A 658 -15.92 -3.91 11.08
C PRO A 658 -15.10 -2.89 10.28
N TYR A 659 -15.77 -2.10 9.43
CA TYR A 659 -15.20 -0.91 8.78
C TYR A 659 -15.94 0.36 9.17
N PRO A 660 -15.26 1.35 9.79
CA PRO A 660 -13.92 1.30 10.39
C PRO A 660 -13.74 0.26 11.52
N PRO A 661 -12.48 -0.09 11.89
CA PRO A 661 -11.23 0.34 11.27
C PRO A 661 -10.72 -0.59 10.16
N GLY A 662 -11.37 -1.74 9.92
CA GLY A 662 -10.90 -2.75 8.98
C GLY A 662 -9.88 -3.73 9.57
N VAL A 663 -9.91 -3.91 10.89
CA VAL A 663 -9.04 -4.81 11.67
C VAL A 663 -9.93 -5.64 12.62
N LEU A 664 -9.47 -6.82 13.03
CA LEU A 664 -10.22 -7.67 13.95
C LEU A 664 -10.39 -7.00 15.32
N CYS A 665 -11.64 -6.86 15.73
CA CYS A 665 -12.03 -6.39 17.05
C CYS A 665 -12.20 -7.56 18.03
N VAL A 666 -12.66 -8.70 17.52
CA VAL A 666 -12.72 -9.99 18.23
C VAL A 666 -12.01 -11.02 17.37
N VAL A 667 -11.04 -11.73 17.94
CA VAL A 667 -10.27 -12.80 17.29
C VAL A 667 -10.93 -14.14 17.64
N PRO A 668 -10.92 -15.16 16.75
CA PRO A 668 -11.40 -16.50 17.11
C PRO A 668 -10.76 -16.99 18.41
N GLY A 669 -11.56 -17.56 19.31
CA GLY A 669 -11.12 -17.99 20.63
C GLY A 669 -11.19 -16.92 21.72
N GLU A 670 -11.41 -15.65 21.38
CA GLU A 670 -11.71 -14.60 22.36
C GLU A 670 -13.20 -14.60 22.75
N ARG A 671 -13.51 -14.18 23.98
CA ARG A 671 -14.90 -13.93 24.40
C ARG A 671 -15.37 -12.56 23.94
N TRP A 672 -16.54 -12.50 23.32
CA TRP A 672 -17.15 -11.22 22.94
C TRP A 672 -17.26 -10.27 24.13
N SER A 673 -16.58 -9.12 24.05
CA SER A 673 -16.64 -8.07 25.07
C SER A 673 -17.86 -7.17 24.86
N THR A 674 -18.28 -6.50 25.92
CA THR A 674 -19.36 -5.49 25.84
C THR A 674 -18.99 -4.35 24.88
N THR A 675 -17.73 -3.92 24.87
CA THR A 675 -17.24 -2.87 23.96
C THR A 675 -17.40 -3.29 22.49
N ALA A 676 -16.96 -4.51 22.14
CA ALA A 676 -17.11 -5.01 20.79
C ALA A 676 -18.58 -5.16 20.39
N GLN A 677 -19.41 -5.74 21.27
CA GLN A 677 -20.84 -5.83 21.03
C GLN A 677 -21.48 -4.47 20.75
N GLN A 678 -21.25 -3.49 21.63
CA GLN A 678 -21.84 -2.15 21.51
C GLN A 678 -21.42 -1.44 20.22
N TYR A 679 -20.16 -1.59 19.81
CA TYR A 679 -19.69 -1.02 18.55
C TYR A 679 -20.42 -1.63 17.35
N PHE A 680 -20.52 -2.96 17.28
CA PHE A 680 -21.22 -3.62 16.18
C PHE A 680 -22.74 -3.33 16.18
N LEU A 681 -23.37 -3.22 17.35
CA LEU A 681 -24.78 -2.82 17.46
C LEU A 681 -25.00 -1.36 16.98
N ALA A 682 -24.02 -0.47 17.17
CA ALA A 682 -24.09 0.88 16.61
C ALA A 682 -24.03 0.85 15.07
N LEU A 683 -23.20 -0.03 14.49
CA LEU A 683 -23.15 -0.23 13.04
C LEU A 683 -24.45 -0.85 12.50
N GLU A 684 -25.00 -1.85 13.20
CA GLU A 684 -26.31 -2.46 12.88
C GLU A 684 -27.43 -1.42 12.87
N GLU A 685 -27.47 -0.50 13.84
CA GLU A 685 -28.46 0.58 13.86
C GLU A 685 -28.31 1.50 12.63
N GLY A 686 -27.06 1.81 12.24
CA GLY A 686 -26.79 2.58 11.03
C GLY A 686 -27.32 1.91 9.76
N ILE A 687 -27.16 0.59 9.64
CA ILE A 687 -27.70 -0.20 8.51
C ILE A 687 -29.22 -0.07 8.42
N ASN A 688 -29.91 -0.10 9.56
CA ASN A 688 -31.37 -0.03 9.61
C ASN A 688 -31.93 1.38 9.39
N THR A 689 -31.20 2.42 9.80
CA THR A 689 -31.71 3.81 9.83
C THR A 689 -31.24 4.67 8.65
N LEU A 690 -30.10 4.33 8.06
CA LEU A 690 -29.41 5.12 7.03
C LEU A 690 -29.14 4.28 5.75
N PRO A 691 -30.20 3.84 5.04
CA PRO A 691 -30.03 3.02 3.85
C PRO A 691 -29.23 3.75 2.76
N GLY A 692 -28.27 3.05 2.15
CA GLY A 692 -27.29 3.65 1.23
C GLY A 692 -25.96 4.03 1.89
N PHE A 693 -25.84 3.91 3.22
CA PHE A 693 -24.61 4.19 3.98
C PHE A 693 -24.20 3.04 4.90
N ALA A 694 -24.61 1.81 4.57
CA ALA A 694 -24.28 0.62 5.34
C ALA A 694 -22.74 0.41 5.38
N PRO A 695 -22.13 0.30 6.58
CA PRO A 695 -20.73 -0.07 6.71
C PRO A 695 -20.48 -1.52 6.29
N GLU A 696 -19.25 -1.82 5.89
CA GLU A 696 -18.83 -3.20 5.66
C GLU A 696 -18.53 -3.88 7.00
N ILE A 697 -19.03 -5.11 7.17
CA ILE A 697 -18.80 -5.94 8.35
C ILE A 697 -18.50 -7.36 7.89
N GLN A 698 -17.43 -7.97 8.41
CA GLN A 698 -17.03 -9.36 8.14
C GLN A 698 -16.98 -10.16 9.44
N GLY A 699 -17.18 -11.48 9.34
CA GLY A 699 -17.25 -12.39 10.50
C GLY A 699 -18.52 -12.27 11.33
N VAL A 700 -19.50 -11.53 10.81
CA VAL A 700 -20.83 -11.32 11.36
C VAL A 700 -21.82 -11.39 10.21
N TYR A 701 -22.98 -11.99 10.45
CA TYR A 701 -23.98 -12.30 9.44
C TYR A 701 -25.23 -11.46 9.67
N LEU A 702 -25.57 -10.64 8.68
CA LEU A 702 -26.77 -9.81 8.71
C LEU A 702 -27.97 -10.62 8.22
N GLN A 703 -29.01 -10.73 9.03
CA GLN A 703 -30.26 -11.39 8.68
C GLN A 703 -31.42 -10.41 8.83
N LYS A 704 -32.35 -10.45 7.87
CA LYS A 704 -33.58 -9.67 7.96
C LYS A 704 -34.63 -10.49 8.69
N ASP A 705 -35.01 -10.03 9.86
CA ASP A 705 -35.98 -10.70 10.70
C ASP A 705 -37.44 -10.40 10.25
N PRO A 706 -38.43 -11.17 10.74
CA PRO A 706 -39.84 -11.00 10.35
C PRO A 706 -40.43 -9.62 10.69
N ASP A 707 -39.86 -8.89 11.65
CA ASP A 707 -40.24 -7.51 11.99
C ASP A 707 -39.70 -6.47 11.01
N GLY A 708 -38.95 -6.90 9.99
CA GLY A 708 -38.38 -6.05 8.95
C GLY A 708 -37.02 -5.45 9.30
N ARG A 709 -36.51 -5.63 10.53
CA ARG A 709 -35.19 -5.15 10.93
C ARG A 709 -34.10 -6.13 10.50
N THR A 710 -32.94 -5.58 10.16
CA THR A 710 -31.73 -6.37 9.92
C THR A 710 -30.99 -6.50 11.24
N ARG A 711 -30.78 -7.73 11.72
CA ARG A 711 -30.01 -8.04 12.92
C ARG A 711 -28.73 -8.77 12.56
N ALA A 712 -27.68 -8.51 13.34
CA ALA A 712 -26.38 -9.11 13.19
C ALA A 712 -26.24 -10.36 14.09
N TYR A 713 -25.57 -11.38 13.58
CA TYR A 713 -25.33 -12.65 14.26
C TYR A 713 -23.87 -13.08 14.11
N GLY A 714 -23.29 -13.74 15.10
CA GLY A 714 -21.92 -14.28 15.05
C GLY A 714 -21.88 -15.76 15.44
N TYR A 715 -21.00 -16.54 14.82
CA TYR A 715 -20.76 -17.91 15.27
C TYR A 715 -19.93 -17.91 16.55
N VAL A 716 -20.41 -18.66 17.53
CA VAL A 716 -19.76 -18.87 18.82
C VAL A 716 -19.61 -20.36 19.10
N LEU A 717 -18.63 -20.75 19.90
CA LEU A 717 -18.45 -22.15 20.30
C LEU A 717 -19.61 -22.60 21.19
N ASN A 718 -20.05 -23.84 21.03
CA ASN A 718 -21.02 -24.45 21.94
C ASN A 718 -20.41 -24.57 23.35
N GLU A 719 -21.16 -24.18 24.37
CA GLU A 719 -20.80 -24.48 25.76
C GLU A 719 -21.07 -25.97 26.01
N HIS A 720 -20.01 -26.76 26.21
CA HIS A 720 -20.10 -28.18 26.59
C HIS A 720 -20.08 -28.37 28.10
#